data_AF-A0AAV0QG91-F1
#
_entry.id   AF-A0AAV0QG91-F1
#
_cell.length_a   1.000
_cell.length_b   1.000
_cell.length_c   1.000
_cell.angle_alpha   90.00
_cell.angle_beta   90.00
_cell.angle_gamma   90.00
#
_symmetry.space_group_name_H-M   'P 1'
#
loop_
_entity.id
_entity.type
_entity.pdbx_description
1 polymer ?
#
loop_
_entity_poly.entity_id
_entity_poly.type
_entity_poly.pdbx_seq_one_letter_code
_entity_poly.pdbx_strand_id
1 'polypeptide(L)'
;MANHGSNGSSDDLTFPLEIPPAKIRFTKLFIGGEFVDSVSGKTFETIDPRTGETIARVSEGDKEDIDLAVGAARRAFDHGPWPRLPGAARAKIMHKFADLIDQHIEELATLDTLNAGKLFSWGKAVDIPSVANTLRYFAGAADKIHGQVLKMSRELHAYTLLEPIGVVGLIIPWNFPSTMFFVKVSPALAAGCTMVVKPAEQTPLSALFYAHLAKEAGIPDGVINVVSGYGPTAGAALTSHMNVDKVSFTGSTEVGRKVMQAAAASNLKTVSLELGGKSPLLIFDDADIDQAADLALLGVMHNKGEVCVAGSRVLVQEAIYDEFVKTLVEKAKEWVVGDPFHPNSRVGPQVDKKQYEKVMSYIEHGKREGATLLTGGKPAAKKGYYIEPTVFTDVTVSFTGSTEVGRKVMQAAALSNLKPVSLELGGKSPVLIFDDADVDKAVDLALLAIFYNKGEVCAAGSRVFVQEGIYDEFVKKLAVKAKEWTVGDPLDPTTRVGPQVNKTQFERVLSYIEHGKREGATLLTGGKPAAETGFYIQPTVFTDVKEDMMISRDEIFGPVMALMKFKTIEEGIKYANNTKYGLASGIVTKSLDIANTVSRSIKAGVVWINCYHGFDIDCPFGGYKMSGFGKDFGMEALHKYLQTKAVVTPIYNSPWL
;
A
#
# COMPACT_ATOMS: atom_id res chain seq x y z
N MET A 1 53.46 -34.97 -26.42
CA MET A 1 52.97 -35.06 -27.82
C MET A 1 51.54 -34.53 -27.86
N ALA A 2 51.03 -34.20 -29.04
CA ALA A 2 49.60 -33.92 -29.28
C ALA A 2 48.76 -35.23 -29.19
N ASN A 3 47.43 -35.28 -29.31
CA ASN A 3 46.50 -34.32 -29.93
C ASN A 3 45.05 -34.39 -29.37
N HIS A 4 44.14 -33.56 -29.90
CA HIS A 4 42.75 -33.34 -29.44
C HIS A 4 41.74 -34.52 -29.63
N GLY A 5 40.80 -34.66 -28.70
CA GLY A 5 39.43 -34.10 -28.88
C GLY A 5 38.23 -35.01 -29.19
N SER A 6 37.14 -34.85 -28.44
CA SER A 6 35.73 -34.88 -28.91
C SER A 6 34.76 -34.45 -27.78
N ASN A 7 33.56 -33.96 -28.12
CA ASN A 7 32.52 -33.52 -27.18
C ASN A 7 31.51 -34.64 -26.89
N GLY A 8 30.90 -34.62 -25.70
CA GLY A 8 29.77 -35.46 -25.29
C GLY A 8 28.84 -34.72 -24.31
N SER A 9 27.55 -35.04 -24.31
CA SER A 9 26.49 -34.31 -23.61
C SER A 9 26.65 -34.26 -22.08
N SER A 10 26.21 -33.15 -21.49
CA SER A 10 25.81 -33.06 -20.09
C SER A 10 24.31 -33.36 -19.98
N ASP A 11 23.96 -34.52 -19.45
CA ASP A 11 22.56 -34.92 -19.27
C ASP A 11 21.94 -34.31 -18.00
N ASP A 12 20.61 -34.13 -18.05
CA ASP A 12 19.64 -33.82 -17.00
C ASP A 12 20.07 -33.17 -15.66
N LEU A 13 19.67 -31.91 -15.49
CA LEU A 13 18.94 -31.49 -14.30
C LEU A 13 17.66 -30.75 -14.70
N THR A 14 16.52 -31.44 -14.65
CA THR A 14 15.20 -30.90 -14.95
C THR A 14 14.45 -30.49 -13.68
N PHE A 15 13.95 -29.26 -13.65
CA PHE A 15 12.82 -28.85 -12.80
C PHE A 15 11.96 -27.80 -13.52
N PRO A 16 11.07 -28.21 -14.43
CA PRO A 16 10.03 -27.31 -14.92
C PRO A 16 9.02 -27.07 -13.79
N LEU A 17 9.01 -25.85 -13.24
CA LEU A 17 7.83 -25.34 -12.53
C LEU A 17 6.76 -25.01 -13.57
N GLU A 18 6.09 -26.05 -14.09
CA GLU A 18 4.82 -25.91 -14.80
C GLU A 18 3.75 -25.41 -13.82
N ILE A 19 3.75 -24.10 -13.59
CA ILE A 19 2.68 -23.42 -12.87
C ILE A 19 1.42 -23.59 -13.72
N PRO A 20 0.37 -24.25 -13.19
CA PRO A 20 -0.79 -24.60 -14.00
C PRO A 20 -1.44 -23.33 -14.57
N PRO A 21 -1.81 -23.30 -15.86
CA PRO A 21 -2.34 -22.10 -16.50
C PRO A 21 -3.60 -21.65 -15.75
N ALA A 22 -3.50 -20.52 -15.07
CA ALA A 22 -4.44 -20.10 -14.05
C ALA A 22 -5.85 -19.93 -14.63
N LYS A 23 -6.72 -20.90 -14.34
CA LYS A 23 -8.05 -20.95 -14.92
C LYS A 23 -8.93 -19.90 -14.23
N ILE A 24 -9.11 -18.75 -14.87
CA ILE A 24 -9.96 -17.68 -14.34
C ILE A 24 -11.42 -18.13 -14.32
N ARG A 25 -11.89 -18.56 -13.14
CA ARG A 25 -13.23 -19.13 -12.93
C ARG A 25 -14.31 -18.10 -12.64
N PHE A 26 -13.95 -16.93 -12.12
CA PHE A 26 -14.90 -15.93 -11.62
C PHE A 26 -14.64 -14.56 -12.25
N THR A 27 -15.52 -14.16 -13.17
CA THR A 27 -15.47 -12.88 -13.91
C THR A 27 -16.79 -12.11 -13.88
N LYS A 28 -17.84 -12.69 -13.30
CA LYS A 28 -19.16 -12.09 -13.10
C LYS A 28 -19.20 -11.30 -11.79
N LEU A 29 -20.15 -10.37 -11.66
CA LEU A 29 -20.45 -9.72 -10.38
C LEU A 29 -20.96 -10.77 -9.38
N PHE A 30 -20.72 -10.58 -8.08
CA PHE A 30 -21.33 -11.42 -7.04
C PHE A 30 -22.38 -10.63 -6.27
N ILE A 31 -23.66 -10.93 -6.47
CA ILE A 31 -24.79 -10.15 -5.92
C ILE A 31 -25.81 -11.11 -5.32
N GLY A 32 -26.20 -10.87 -4.06
CA GLY A 32 -27.27 -11.64 -3.41
C GLY A 32 -27.01 -13.14 -3.31
N GLY A 33 -25.74 -13.55 -3.26
CA GLY A 33 -25.31 -14.95 -3.23
C GLY A 33 -24.94 -15.55 -4.59
N GLU A 34 -25.24 -14.90 -5.72
CA GLU A 34 -25.02 -15.49 -7.05
C GLU A 34 -24.06 -14.69 -7.94
N PHE A 35 -23.42 -15.41 -8.87
CA PHE A 35 -22.56 -14.84 -9.91
C PHE A 35 -23.39 -14.41 -11.13
N VAL A 36 -23.53 -13.10 -11.34
CA VAL A 36 -24.40 -12.49 -12.35
C VAL A 36 -23.63 -11.56 -13.29
N ASP A 37 -24.03 -11.49 -14.56
CA ASP A 37 -23.57 -10.41 -15.43
C ASP A 37 -24.10 -9.06 -14.97
N SER A 38 -23.46 -7.96 -15.37
CA SER A 38 -23.98 -6.63 -15.12
C SER A 38 -25.28 -6.39 -15.89
N VAL A 39 -26.19 -5.60 -15.32
CA VAL A 39 -27.49 -5.22 -15.92
C VAL A 39 -27.29 -4.59 -17.31
N SER A 40 -26.18 -3.90 -17.52
CA SER A 40 -25.82 -3.27 -18.79
C SER A 40 -25.24 -4.22 -19.85
N GLY A 41 -24.92 -5.48 -19.48
CA GLY A 41 -24.21 -6.44 -20.33
C GLY A 41 -22.75 -6.09 -20.66
N LYS A 42 -22.24 -4.97 -20.13
CA LYS A 42 -20.87 -4.48 -20.39
C LYS A 42 -19.82 -5.37 -19.71
N THR A 43 -18.63 -5.44 -20.32
CA THR A 43 -17.44 -6.02 -19.70
C THR A 43 -16.23 -5.12 -19.93
N PHE A 44 -15.36 -5.00 -18.92
CA PHE A 44 -14.04 -4.38 -19.03
C PHE A 44 -12.94 -5.44 -19.00
N GLU A 45 -11.70 -5.04 -19.27
CA GLU A 45 -10.54 -5.93 -19.32
C GLU A 45 -9.66 -5.73 -18.10
N THR A 46 -9.34 -6.82 -17.39
CA THR A 46 -8.25 -6.85 -16.41
C THR A 46 -7.00 -7.38 -17.11
N ILE A 47 -5.89 -6.64 -16.95
CA ILE A 47 -4.68 -6.73 -17.76
C ILE A 47 -3.58 -7.39 -16.93
N ASP A 48 -2.85 -8.35 -17.51
CA ASP A 48 -1.72 -9.01 -16.85
C ASP A 48 -0.58 -7.99 -16.79
N PRO A 49 -0.13 -7.55 -15.61
CA PRO A 49 0.94 -6.57 -15.53
C PRO A 49 2.32 -7.18 -15.84
N ARG A 50 2.37 -8.43 -16.31
CA ARG A 50 3.57 -9.14 -16.78
C ARG A 50 3.68 -9.17 -18.30
N THR A 51 2.56 -9.09 -19.05
CA THR A 51 2.56 -8.93 -20.53
C THR A 51 1.96 -7.59 -21.02
N GLY A 52 1.02 -7.00 -20.30
CA GLY A 52 0.16 -5.93 -20.80
C GLY A 52 -1.02 -6.43 -21.65
N GLU A 53 -1.29 -7.73 -21.66
CA GLU A 53 -2.41 -8.37 -22.38
C GLU A 53 -3.60 -8.63 -21.46
N THR A 54 -4.79 -8.86 -22.02
CA THR A 54 -6.01 -9.16 -21.27
C THR A 54 -5.97 -10.56 -20.63
N ILE A 55 -5.99 -10.64 -19.30
CA ILE A 55 -6.15 -11.91 -18.55
C ILE A 55 -7.56 -12.44 -18.75
N ALA A 56 -8.54 -11.55 -18.59
CA ALA A 56 -9.95 -11.86 -18.62
C ALA A 56 -10.80 -10.62 -18.90
N ARG A 57 -11.99 -10.85 -19.46
CA ARG A 57 -13.07 -9.87 -19.48
C ARG A 57 -13.96 -10.07 -18.26
N VAL A 58 -14.22 -9.00 -17.52
CA VAL A 58 -14.93 -8.99 -16.23
C VAL A 58 -16.17 -8.10 -16.36
N SER A 59 -17.29 -8.49 -15.75
CA SER A 59 -18.54 -7.71 -15.79
C SER A 59 -18.33 -6.29 -15.24
N GLU A 60 -18.72 -5.31 -16.04
CA GLU A 60 -18.64 -3.88 -15.69
C GLU A 60 -19.95 -3.48 -15.00
N GLY A 61 -19.93 -3.54 -13.67
CA GLY A 61 -21.01 -3.04 -12.84
C GLY A 61 -21.09 -1.51 -12.91
N ASP A 62 -22.31 -1.01 -13.04
CA ASP A 62 -22.65 0.41 -13.06
C ASP A 62 -23.57 0.75 -11.87
N LYS A 63 -24.28 1.89 -11.91
CA LYS A 63 -25.18 2.32 -10.84
C LYS A 63 -26.26 1.28 -10.50
N GLU A 64 -26.87 0.68 -11.52
CA GLU A 64 -27.98 -0.28 -11.37
C GLU A 64 -27.53 -1.55 -10.63
N ASP A 65 -26.31 -2.02 -10.91
CA ASP A 65 -25.70 -3.18 -10.24
C ASP A 65 -25.40 -2.89 -8.76
N ILE A 66 -24.98 -1.65 -8.46
CA ILE A 66 -24.79 -1.18 -7.09
C ILE A 66 -26.13 -1.06 -6.35
N ASP A 67 -27.20 -0.56 -6.98
CA ASP A 67 -28.54 -0.50 -6.37
C ASP A 67 -29.03 -1.92 -6.02
N LEU A 68 -28.81 -2.90 -6.90
CA LEU A 68 -29.14 -4.31 -6.66
C LEU A 68 -28.30 -4.91 -5.51
N ALA A 69 -26.99 -4.66 -5.49
CA ALA A 69 -26.09 -5.14 -4.45
C ALA A 69 -26.40 -4.54 -3.07
N VAL A 70 -26.69 -3.23 -3.01
CA VAL A 70 -27.13 -2.59 -1.75
C VAL A 70 -28.51 -3.09 -1.34
N GLY A 71 -29.42 -3.34 -2.30
CA GLY A 71 -30.71 -3.98 -2.03
C GLY A 71 -30.57 -5.38 -1.42
N ALA A 72 -29.61 -6.18 -1.89
CA ALA A 72 -29.27 -7.47 -1.30
C ALA A 72 -28.68 -7.34 0.11
N ALA A 73 -27.66 -6.49 0.29
CA ALA A 73 -27.05 -6.21 1.59
C ALA A 73 -28.06 -5.70 2.62
N ARG A 74 -28.99 -4.83 2.21
CA ARG A 74 -30.06 -4.28 3.05
C ARG A 74 -31.01 -5.37 3.54
N ARG A 75 -31.49 -6.25 2.65
CA ARG A 75 -32.33 -7.41 3.04
C ARG A 75 -31.58 -8.35 3.99
N ALA A 76 -30.32 -8.64 3.70
CA ALA A 76 -29.47 -9.52 4.51
C ALA A 76 -29.19 -8.97 5.93
N PHE A 77 -29.20 -7.65 6.11
CA PHE A 77 -29.09 -7.00 7.42
C PHE A 77 -30.46 -6.88 8.11
N ASP A 78 -31.40 -6.16 7.50
CA ASP A 78 -32.68 -5.80 8.11
C ASP A 78 -33.54 -7.03 8.45
N HIS A 79 -33.43 -8.11 7.67
CA HIS A 79 -34.26 -9.32 7.82
C HIS A 79 -33.47 -10.63 7.84
N GLY A 80 -32.26 -10.67 7.27
CA GLY A 80 -31.42 -11.87 7.21
C GLY A 80 -30.84 -12.31 8.57
N PRO A 81 -30.28 -13.52 8.64
CA PRO A 81 -29.80 -14.11 9.89
C PRO A 81 -28.51 -13.47 10.41
N TRP A 82 -27.67 -12.85 9.56
CA TRP A 82 -26.29 -12.51 9.89
C TRP A 82 -26.10 -11.61 11.14
N PRO A 83 -26.72 -10.41 11.24
CA PRO A 83 -26.63 -9.60 12.47
C PRO A 83 -27.34 -10.23 13.68
N ARG A 84 -28.19 -11.24 13.46
CA ARG A 84 -28.97 -11.96 14.49
C ARG A 84 -28.23 -13.19 15.03
N LEU A 85 -27.23 -13.70 14.31
CA LEU A 85 -26.35 -14.76 14.81
C LEU A 85 -25.55 -14.25 16.02
N PRO A 86 -25.45 -15.04 17.12
CA PRO A 86 -24.51 -14.75 18.20
C PRO A 86 -23.08 -14.58 17.68
N GLY A 87 -22.26 -13.79 18.39
CA GLY A 87 -20.86 -13.53 18.00
C GLY A 87 -20.07 -14.80 17.71
N ALA A 88 -20.17 -15.82 18.57
CA ALA A 88 -19.53 -17.12 18.40
C ALA A 88 -20.02 -17.91 17.18
N ALA A 89 -21.26 -17.69 16.72
CA ALA A 89 -21.80 -18.32 15.52
C ALA A 89 -21.28 -17.62 14.24
N ARG A 90 -21.15 -16.28 14.24
CA ARG A 90 -20.43 -15.55 13.18
C ARG A 90 -18.96 -15.97 13.14
N ALA A 91 -18.30 -16.03 14.31
CA ALA A 91 -16.92 -16.47 14.45
C ALA A 91 -16.67 -17.83 13.82
N LYS A 92 -17.53 -18.83 14.10
CA LYS A 92 -17.41 -20.17 13.51
C LYS A 92 -17.44 -20.17 11.97
N ILE A 93 -18.28 -19.34 11.36
CA ILE A 93 -18.37 -19.20 9.90
C ILE A 93 -17.13 -18.47 9.36
N MET A 94 -16.67 -17.42 10.04
CA MET A 94 -15.46 -16.68 9.67
C MET A 94 -14.18 -17.54 9.80
N HIS A 95 -14.08 -18.41 10.80
CA HIS A 95 -13.01 -19.40 10.90
C HIS A 95 -13.04 -20.38 9.72
N LYS A 96 -14.21 -20.97 9.38
CA LYS A 96 -14.31 -21.83 8.18
C LYS A 96 -13.90 -21.09 6.89
N PHE A 97 -14.23 -19.80 6.76
CA PHE A 97 -13.80 -18.99 5.62
C PHE A 97 -12.27 -18.81 5.61
N ALA A 98 -11.63 -18.58 6.76
CA ALA A 98 -10.17 -18.55 6.85
C ALA A 98 -9.53 -19.90 6.49
N ASP A 99 -10.12 -21.01 6.94
CA ASP A 99 -9.64 -22.36 6.63
C ASP A 99 -9.80 -22.68 5.14
N LEU A 100 -10.81 -22.15 4.46
CA LEU A 100 -10.97 -22.23 2.99
C LEU A 100 -9.98 -21.35 2.24
N ILE A 101 -9.64 -20.17 2.76
CA ILE A 101 -8.56 -19.33 2.20
C ILE A 101 -7.23 -20.10 2.25
N ASP A 102 -6.93 -20.76 3.36
CA ASP A 102 -5.72 -21.57 3.51
C ASP A 102 -5.68 -22.80 2.57
N GLN A 103 -6.84 -23.37 2.23
CA GLN A 103 -6.94 -24.45 1.23
C GLN A 103 -6.69 -23.97 -0.21
N HIS A 104 -6.92 -22.69 -0.50
CA HIS A 104 -6.80 -22.09 -1.84
C HIS A 104 -5.62 -21.11 -1.99
N ILE A 105 -4.61 -21.16 -1.09
CA ILE A 105 -3.47 -20.23 -1.09
C ILE A 105 -2.82 -20.09 -2.46
N GLU A 106 -2.59 -21.18 -3.18
CA GLU A 106 -1.90 -21.13 -4.48
C GLU A 106 -2.74 -20.48 -5.57
N GLU A 107 -4.04 -20.80 -5.67
CA GLU A 107 -4.94 -20.14 -6.63
C GLU A 107 -5.06 -18.63 -6.30
N LEU A 108 -5.22 -18.28 -5.02
CA LEU A 108 -5.37 -16.89 -4.56
C LEU A 108 -4.09 -16.06 -4.75
N ALA A 109 -2.93 -16.61 -4.37
CA ALA A 109 -1.64 -15.97 -4.61
C ALA A 109 -1.39 -15.79 -6.11
N THR A 110 -1.72 -16.79 -6.95
CA THR A 110 -1.60 -16.69 -8.40
C THR A 110 -2.51 -15.59 -8.98
N LEU A 111 -3.75 -15.44 -8.47
CA LEU A 111 -4.63 -14.34 -8.88
C LEU A 111 -4.08 -12.97 -8.48
N ASP A 112 -3.59 -12.80 -7.25
CA ASP A 112 -2.94 -11.55 -6.81
C ASP A 112 -1.65 -11.26 -7.60
N THR A 113 -0.92 -12.29 -8.02
CA THR A 113 0.22 -12.17 -8.94
C THR A 113 -0.22 -11.70 -10.33
N LEU A 114 -1.22 -12.35 -10.93
CA LEU A 114 -1.70 -12.04 -12.28
C LEU A 114 -2.43 -10.69 -12.37
N ASN A 115 -3.10 -10.24 -11.31
CA ASN A 115 -3.81 -8.96 -11.31
C ASN A 115 -2.95 -7.80 -10.83
N ALA A 116 -2.26 -7.96 -9.70
CA ALA A 116 -1.55 -6.85 -9.07
C ALA A 116 -0.06 -6.89 -9.35
N GLY A 117 0.52 -7.97 -9.89
CA GLY A 117 1.96 -8.15 -9.99
C GLY A 117 2.63 -8.48 -8.65
N LYS A 118 1.87 -9.01 -7.68
CA LYS A 118 2.44 -9.42 -6.40
C LYS A 118 3.30 -10.66 -6.58
N LEU A 119 4.44 -10.74 -5.90
CA LEU A 119 5.30 -11.93 -5.91
C LEU A 119 4.50 -13.14 -5.40
N PHE A 120 4.45 -14.22 -6.18
CA PHE A 120 3.76 -15.45 -5.83
C PHE A 120 4.34 -16.06 -4.55
N SER A 121 5.67 -16.03 -4.41
CA SER A 121 6.38 -16.46 -3.21
C SER A 121 5.90 -15.73 -1.95
N TRP A 122 5.80 -14.40 -1.98
CA TRP A 122 5.26 -13.61 -0.85
C TRP A 122 3.75 -13.70 -0.72
N GLY A 123 3.01 -13.84 -1.81
CA GLY A 123 1.58 -14.11 -1.80
C GLY A 123 1.27 -15.38 -1.01
N LYS A 124 1.93 -16.48 -1.40
CA LYS A 124 1.81 -17.81 -0.81
C LYS A 124 2.32 -17.88 0.63
N ALA A 125 3.46 -17.24 0.93
CA ALA A 125 4.10 -17.37 2.25
C ALA A 125 3.67 -16.32 3.28
N VAL A 126 3.18 -15.14 2.86
CA VAL A 126 2.92 -14.00 3.74
C VAL A 126 1.53 -13.40 3.51
N ASP A 127 1.22 -12.95 2.30
CA ASP A 127 0.04 -12.10 2.10
C ASP A 127 -1.27 -12.88 2.30
N ILE A 128 -1.44 -14.06 1.69
CA ILE A 128 -2.66 -14.86 1.82
C ILE A 128 -2.79 -15.49 3.22
N PRO A 129 -1.75 -16.08 3.84
CA PRO A 129 -1.81 -16.50 5.25
C PRO A 129 -2.14 -15.35 6.21
N SER A 130 -1.64 -14.13 5.94
CA SER A 130 -1.97 -12.93 6.71
C SER A 130 -3.45 -12.54 6.60
N VAL A 131 -4.10 -12.70 5.44
CA VAL A 131 -5.55 -12.42 5.34
C VAL A 131 -6.40 -13.47 6.04
N ALA A 132 -6.02 -14.75 5.97
CA ALA A 132 -6.68 -15.81 6.72
C ALA A 132 -6.56 -15.55 8.24
N ASN A 133 -5.37 -15.19 8.73
CA ASN A 133 -5.16 -14.86 10.13
C ASN A 133 -5.86 -13.55 10.54
N THR A 134 -5.93 -12.54 9.67
CA THR A 134 -6.75 -11.33 9.89
C THR A 134 -8.22 -11.70 10.11
N LEU A 135 -8.74 -12.62 9.32
CA LEU A 135 -10.11 -13.11 9.46
C LEU A 135 -10.30 -13.94 10.75
N ARG A 136 -9.33 -14.76 11.15
CA ARG A 136 -9.34 -15.51 12.43
C ARG A 136 -9.30 -14.61 13.66
N TYR A 137 -8.51 -13.53 13.65
CA TYR A 137 -8.46 -12.54 14.72
C TYR A 137 -9.83 -11.88 14.92
N PHE A 138 -10.44 -11.34 13.85
CA PHE A 138 -11.75 -10.69 13.97
C PHE A 138 -12.88 -11.69 14.23
N ALA A 139 -12.77 -12.95 13.80
CA ALA A 139 -13.64 -14.03 14.25
C ALA A 139 -13.55 -14.21 15.77
N GLY A 140 -12.32 -14.29 16.32
CA GLY A 140 -12.04 -14.35 17.75
C GLY A 140 -12.47 -13.11 18.54
N ALA A 141 -12.71 -11.97 17.88
CA ALA A 141 -13.24 -10.74 18.48
C ALA A 141 -14.78 -10.62 18.40
N ALA A 142 -15.44 -11.40 17.53
CA ALA A 142 -16.87 -11.23 17.22
C ALA A 142 -17.82 -11.51 18.41
N ASP A 143 -17.36 -12.24 19.42
CA ASP A 143 -18.07 -12.52 20.69
C ASP A 143 -17.54 -11.70 21.89
N LYS A 144 -16.57 -10.79 21.68
CA LYS A 144 -15.92 -9.96 22.71
C LYS A 144 -16.19 -8.46 22.54
N ILE A 145 -17.26 -8.12 21.80
CA ILE A 145 -17.72 -6.75 21.59
C ILE A 145 -18.40 -6.27 22.88
N HIS A 146 -17.72 -5.43 23.65
CA HIS A 146 -18.20 -4.94 24.95
C HIS A 146 -18.64 -3.46 24.89
N GLY A 147 -19.86 -3.20 25.36
CA GLY A 147 -20.26 -1.88 25.82
C GLY A 147 -19.68 -1.55 27.20
N GLN A 148 -20.09 -0.42 27.77
CA GLN A 148 -19.66 0.04 29.09
C GLN A 148 -20.88 0.27 30.00
N VAL A 149 -20.79 -0.13 31.27
CA VAL A 149 -21.70 0.39 32.32
C VAL A 149 -21.10 1.69 32.83
N LEU A 150 -21.89 2.76 32.83
CA LEU A 150 -21.42 4.13 33.06
C LEU A 150 -21.64 4.58 34.52
N LYS A 151 -20.67 5.31 35.07
CA LYS A 151 -20.78 5.91 36.40
C LYS A 151 -21.54 7.23 36.34
N MET A 152 -22.83 7.19 36.71
CA MET A 152 -23.71 8.36 36.65
C MET A 152 -23.58 9.24 37.90
N SER A 153 -23.71 10.56 37.72
CA SER A 153 -23.70 11.57 38.80
C SER A 153 -25.07 11.82 39.44
N ARG A 154 -26.03 10.91 39.20
CA ARG A 154 -27.44 10.91 39.63
C ARG A 154 -27.91 9.46 39.73
N GLU A 155 -29.06 9.22 40.36
CA GLU A 155 -29.72 7.90 40.49
C GLU A 155 -30.23 7.34 39.15
N LEU A 156 -29.31 7.04 38.25
CA LEU A 156 -29.54 6.54 36.90
C LEU A 156 -28.60 5.34 36.68
N HIS A 157 -29.14 4.22 36.23
CA HIS A 157 -28.33 3.19 35.58
C HIS A 157 -28.21 3.55 34.11
N ALA A 158 -26.97 3.64 33.63
CA ALA A 158 -26.68 3.90 32.23
C ALA A 158 -25.65 2.90 31.71
N TYR A 159 -25.82 2.49 30.46
CA TYR A 159 -24.87 1.64 29.76
C TYR A 159 -24.83 1.97 28.27
N THR A 160 -23.78 1.55 27.57
CA THR A 160 -23.71 1.60 26.12
C THR A 160 -23.92 0.23 25.50
N LEU A 161 -24.60 0.22 24.36
CA LEU A 161 -24.62 -0.90 23.41
C LEU A 161 -23.72 -0.54 22.22
N LEU A 162 -23.06 -1.55 21.66
CA LEU A 162 -22.32 -1.47 20.40
C LEU A 162 -23.06 -2.31 19.36
N GLU A 163 -23.76 -1.66 18.44
CA GLU A 163 -24.61 -2.30 17.43
C GLU A 163 -23.92 -2.23 16.05
N PRO A 164 -24.04 -3.23 15.16
CA PRO A 164 -23.49 -3.12 13.80
C PRO A 164 -24.10 -1.91 13.06
N ILE A 165 -23.25 -1.12 12.40
CA ILE A 165 -23.65 0.14 11.75
C ILE A 165 -24.58 -0.07 10.53
N GLY A 166 -24.66 -1.29 9.98
CA GLY A 166 -25.61 -1.68 8.93
C GLY A 166 -24.95 -2.14 7.64
N VAL A 167 -25.38 -1.56 6.52
CA VAL A 167 -24.84 -1.83 5.18
C VAL A 167 -23.62 -0.95 4.93
N VAL A 168 -22.48 -1.56 4.62
CA VAL A 168 -21.22 -0.85 4.43
C VAL A 168 -20.68 -0.95 3.00
N GLY A 169 -20.37 0.19 2.39
CA GLY A 169 -19.72 0.28 1.09
C GLY A 169 -18.21 0.22 1.24
N LEU A 170 -17.57 -0.84 0.75
CA LEU A 170 -16.13 -1.05 0.90
C LEU A 170 -15.45 -0.88 -0.46
N ILE A 171 -14.65 0.19 -0.62
CA ILE A 171 -13.87 0.43 -1.83
C ILE A 171 -12.41 0.15 -1.52
N ILE A 172 -11.81 -0.80 -2.23
CA ILE A 172 -10.44 -1.23 -2.02
C ILE A 172 -9.56 -0.91 -3.23
N PRO A 173 -8.27 -0.58 -3.01
CA PRO A 173 -7.29 -0.36 -4.05
C PRO A 173 -6.79 -1.71 -4.58
N TRP A 174 -5.81 -1.61 -5.45
CA TRP A 174 -5.24 -2.70 -6.21
C TRP A 174 -3.86 -3.13 -5.73
N ASN A 175 -3.30 -2.47 -4.71
CA ASN A 175 -1.92 -2.69 -4.30
C ASN A 175 -1.71 -3.91 -3.40
N PHE A 176 -2.68 -4.14 -2.53
CA PHE A 176 -2.88 -5.38 -1.79
C PHE A 176 -4.36 -5.76 -1.92
N PRO A 177 -4.81 -6.32 -3.05
CA PRO A 177 -6.24 -6.55 -3.25
C PRO A 177 -6.79 -7.55 -2.22
N SER A 178 -6.06 -8.64 -1.96
CA SER A 178 -6.40 -9.57 -0.87
C SER A 178 -6.38 -8.90 0.52
N THR A 179 -5.27 -8.26 0.92
CA THR A 179 -5.16 -7.70 2.28
C THR A 179 -6.15 -6.57 2.53
N MET A 180 -6.37 -5.68 1.56
CA MET A 180 -7.33 -4.58 1.69
C MET A 180 -8.78 -5.05 1.67
N PHE A 181 -9.09 -6.19 1.03
CA PHE A 181 -10.38 -6.87 1.19
C PHE A 181 -10.58 -7.25 2.66
N PHE A 182 -9.71 -8.07 3.25
CA PHE A 182 -9.93 -8.59 4.61
C PHE A 182 -9.72 -7.58 5.75
N VAL A 183 -8.83 -6.60 5.60
CA VAL A 183 -8.70 -5.47 6.55
C VAL A 183 -10.01 -4.69 6.72
N LYS A 184 -10.91 -4.74 5.73
CA LYS A 184 -12.22 -4.07 5.78
C LYS A 184 -13.38 -5.03 5.98
N VAL A 185 -13.36 -6.20 5.34
CA VAL A 185 -14.39 -7.24 5.41
C VAL A 185 -14.39 -7.95 6.76
N SER A 186 -13.23 -8.38 7.28
CA SER A 186 -13.15 -9.15 8.54
C SER A 186 -13.76 -8.41 9.75
N PRO A 187 -13.39 -7.16 10.08
CA PRO A 187 -14.03 -6.42 11.16
C PRO A 187 -15.52 -6.09 10.89
N ALA A 188 -15.91 -5.84 9.63
CA ALA A 188 -17.32 -5.60 9.29
C ALA A 188 -18.19 -6.86 9.52
N LEU A 189 -17.69 -8.03 9.11
CA LEU A 189 -18.31 -9.34 9.37
C LEU A 189 -18.41 -9.62 10.87
N ALA A 190 -17.33 -9.40 11.64
CA ALA A 190 -17.30 -9.61 13.08
C ALA A 190 -18.34 -8.75 13.81
N ALA A 191 -18.47 -7.47 13.45
CA ALA A 191 -19.51 -6.58 13.98
C ALA A 191 -20.93 -7.08 13.68
N GLY A 192 -21.14 -7.80 12.57
CA GLY A 192 -22.44 -8.25 12.08
C GLY A 192 -23.01 -7.39 10.93
N CYS A 193 -22.19 -6.53 10.32
CA CYS A 193 -22.58 -5.72 9.17
C CYS A 193 -22.73 -6.59 7.90
N THR A 194 -23.43 -6.05 6.90
CA THR A 194 -23.43 -6.57 5.52
C THR A 194 -22.76 -5.56 4.60
N MET A 195 -22.29 -5.98 3.43
CA MET A 195 -21.41 -5.13 2.62
C MET A 195 -21.55 -5.29 1.11
N VAL A 196 -21.22 -4.21 0.42
CA VAL A 196 -20.96 -4.16 -1.02
C VAL A 196 -19.50 -3.75 -1.21
N VAL A 197 -18.70 -4.65 -1.76
CA VAL A 197 -17.28 -4.44 -2.04
C VAL A 197 -17.11 -4.04 -3.50
N LYS A 198 -16.49 -2.88 -3.74
CA LYS A 198 -16.02 -2.45 -5.06
C LYS A 198 -14.50 -2.69 -5.10
N PRO A 199 -14.01 -3.79 -5.70
CA PRO A 199 -12.59 -3.96 -5.95
C PRO A 199 -12.13 -2.95 -6.99
N ALA A 200 -10.87 -2.53 -6.89
CA ALA A 200 -10.19 -1.77 -7.92
C ALA A 200 -10.34 -2.45 -9.31
N GLU A 201 -10.69 -1.68 -10.34
CA GLU A 201 -10.90 -2.19 -11.72
C GLU A 201 -9.66 -2.89 -12.29
N GLN A 202 -8.49 -2.57 -11.74
CA GLN A 202 -7.22 -3.17 -12.07
C GLN A 202 -7.14 -4.62 -11.59
N THR A 203 -7.71 -4.93 -10.42
CA THR A 203 -7.49 -6.18 -9.67
C THR A 203 -8.79 -6.81 -9.13
N PRO A 204 -9.77 -7.17 -9.97
CA PRO A 204 -11.05 -7.72 -9.51
C PRO A 204 -11.00 -9.21 -9.11
N LEU A 205 -10.06 -10.00 -9.64
CA LEU A 205 -10.24 -11.46 -9.72
C LEU A 205 -10.17 -12.18 -8.36
N SER A 206 -9.23 -11.82 -7.48
CA SER A 206 -9.16 -12.42 -6.13
C SER A 206 -10.36 -12.01 -5.27
N ALA A 207 -10.85 -10.77 -5.37
CA ALA A 207 -12.08 -10.33 -4.70
C ALA A 207 -13.33 -11.13 -5.14
N LEU A 208 -13.42 -11.50 -6.43
CA LEU A 208 -14.48 -12.40 -6.92
C LEU A 208 -14.28 -13.85 -6.44
N PHE A 209 -13.03 -14.32 -6.33
CA PHE A 209 -12.74 -15.65 -5.75
C PHE A 209 -13.10 -15.72 -4.25
N TYR A 210 -12.82 -14.67 -3.47
CA TYR A 210 -13.24 -14.60 -2.07
C TYR A 210 -14.76 -14.58 -1.90
N ALA A 211 -15.53 -14.09 -2.88
CA ALA A 211 -16.98 -14.17 -2.86
C ALA A 211 -17.49 -15.62 -3.01
N HIS A 212 -16.85 -16.43 -3.86
CA HIS A 212 -17.10 -17.87 -3.95
C HIS A 212 -16.80 -18.59 -2.62
N LEU A 213 -15.61 -18.36 -2.05
CA LEU A 213 -15.20 -18.99 -0.79
C LEU A 213 -16.07 -18.55 0.39
N ALA A 214 -16.58 -17.30 0.40
CA ALA A 214 -17.55 -16.84 1.39
C ALA A 214 -18.86 -17.63 1.33
N LYS A 215 -19.41 -17.87 0.12
CA LYS A 215 -20.61 -18.71 -0.05
C LYS A 215 -20.36 -20.13 0.44
N GLU A 216 -19.21 -20.71 0.11
CA GLU A 216 -18.83 -22.05 0.55
C GLU A 216 -18.60 -22.15 2.07
N ALA A 217 -18.09 -21.09 2.70
CA ALA A 217 -18.01 -20.99 4.15
C ALA A 217 -19.39 -20.98 4.84
N GLY A 218 -20.45 -20.64 4.12
CA GLY A 218 -21.80 -20.45 4.67
C GLY A 218 -22.06 -19.02 5.15
N ILE A 219 -21.36 -18.02 4.60
CA ILE A 219 -21.76 -16.61 4.73
C ILE A 219 -23.12 -16.45 4.02
N PRO A 220 -24.18 -15.98 4.69
CA PRO A 220 -25.51 -15.90 4.11
C PRO A 220 -25.61 -14.99 2.88
N ASP A 221 -26.55 -15.31 1.99
CA ASP A 221 -26.78 -14.60 0.73
C ASP A 221 -26.98 -13.09 0.94
N GLY A 222 -26.24 -12.29 0.17
CA GLY A 222 -26.25 -10.83 0.24
C GLY A 222 -25.48 -10.22 1.43
N VAL A 223 -24.90 -11.00 2.35
CA VAL A 223 -24.04 -10.45 3.42
C VAL A 223 -22.74 -9.86 2.85
N ILE A 224 -22.17 -10.53 1.84
CA ILE A 224 -21.09 -9.99 1.00
C ILE A 224 -21.61 -9.93 -0.43
N ASN A 225 -21.39 -8.80 -1.09
CA ASN A 225 -21.62 -8.59 -2.52
C ASN A 225 -20.34 -7.99 -3.09
N VAL A 226 -19.92 -8.37 -4.29
CA VAL A 226 -18.71 -7.88 -4.94
C VAL A 226 -19.06 -7.37 -6.33
N VAL A 227 -18.94 -6.06 -6.54
CA VAL A 227 -19.31 -5.38 -7.79
C VAL A 227 -18.04 -4.78 -8.41
N SER A 228 -17.44 -5.52 -9.35
CA SER A 228 -16.41 -5.00 -10.24
C SER A 228 -16.98 -3.94 -11.18
N GLY A 229 -16.16 -2.96 -11.57
CA GLY A 229 -16.57 -1.80 -12.36
C GLY A 229 -15.59 -0.65 -12.15
N TYR A 230 -15.84 0.54 -12.68
CA TYR A 230 -14.91 1.67 -12.57
C TYR A 230 -15.16 2.57 -11.34
N GLY A 231 -14.15 3.35 -10.95
CA GLY A 231 -14.28 4.37 -9.89
C GLY A 231 -15.39 5.41 -10.14
N PRO A 232 -15.49 6.03 -11.35
CA PRO A 232 -16.53 7.02 -11.65
C PRO A 232 -17.96 6.47 -11.83
N THR A 233 -18.12 5.16 -12.05
CA THR A 233 -19.44 4.49 -12.16
C THR A 233 -19.80 3.82 -10.83
N ALA A 234 -19.47 2.53 -10.66
CA ALA A 234 -19.76 1.75 -9.45
C ALA A 234 -19.26 2.43 -8.16
N GLY A 235 -18.06 3.01 -8.16
CA GLY A 235 -17.50 3.70 -6.98
C GLY A 235 -18.27 4.98 -6.60
N ALA A 236 -18.68 5.78 -7.58
CA ALA A 236 -19.47 6.99 -7.35
C ALA A 236 -20.91 6.65 -6.93
N ALA A 237 -21.52 5.64 -7.56
CA ALA A 237 -22.82 5.11 -7.17
C ALA A 237 -22.80 4.63 -5.71
N LEU A 238 -21.86 3.76 -5.33
CA LEU A 238 -21.78 3.18 -3.98
C LEU A 238 -21.62 4.23 -2.88
N THR A 239 -20.88 5.30 -3.16
CA THR A 239 -20.58 6.34 -2.17
C THR A 239 -21.67 7.41 -2.06
N SER A 240 -22.44 7.63 -3.13
CA SER A 240 -23.64 8.48 -3.11
C SER A 240 -24.92 7.73 -2.71
N HIS A 241 -24.95 6.40 -2.76
CA HIS A 241 -26.17 5.60 -2.51
C HIS A 241 -26.82 5.90 -1.15
N MET A 242 -28.15 6.05 -1.12
CA MET A 242 -28.88 6.53 0.06
C MET A 242 -29.07 5.47 1.17
N ASN A 243 -28.99 4.18 0.83
CA ASN A 243 -29.24 3.07 1.77
C ASN A 243 -27.94 2.38 2.24
N VAL A 244 -26.79 3.07 2.19
CA VAL A 244 -25.48 2.61 2.68
C VAL A 244 -25.09 3.45 3.90
N ASP A 245 -24.91 2.83 5.06
CA ASP A 245 -24.82 3.53 6.35
C ASP A 245 -23.40 4.02 6.66
N LYS A 246 -22.40 3.33 6.11
CA LYS A 246 -20.98 3.67 6.19
C LYS A 246 -20.27 3.40 4.86
N VAL A 247 -19.27 4.22 4.51
CA VAL A 247 -18.25 3.87 3.52
C VAL A 247 -16.90 3.65 4.21
N SER A 248 -16.15 2.64 3.76
CA SER A 248 -14.70 2.61 3.95
C SER A 248 -14.00 2.56 2.58
N PHE A 249 -13.06 3.46 2.34
CA PHE A 249 -12.34 3.60 1.08
C PHE A 249 -10.83 3.57 1.33
N THR A 250 -10.08 2.78 0.56
CA THR A 250 -8.62 2.95 0.42
C THR A 250 -8.30 3.26 -1.06
N GLY A 251 -7.34 4.16 -1.33
CA GLY A 251 -7.00 4.59 -2.69
C GLY A 251 -6.19 5.88 -2.74
N SER A 252 -6.54 6.83 -3.62
CA SER A 252 -5.79 8.08 -3.81
C SER A 252 -6.40 9.29 -3.08
N THR A 253 -5.53 10.22 -2.68
CA THR A 253 -5.91 11.47 -1.98
C THR A 253 -6.92 12.31 -2.75
N GLU A 254 -6.96 12.26 -4.09
CA GLU A 254 -7.99 12.95 -4.87
C GLU A 254 -9.37 12.28 -4.74
N VAL A 255 -9.44 10.96 -4.92
CA VAL A 255 -10.73 10.24 -5.00
C VAL A 255 -11.43 10.22 -3.65
N GLY A 256 -10.71 10.03 -2.54
CA GLY A 256 -11.31 10.06 -1.20
C GLY A 256 -12.03 11.37 -0.87
N ARG A 257 -11.61 12.50 -1.44
CA ARG A 257 -12.32 13.79 -1.31
C ARG A 257 -13.70 13.72 -1.97
N LYS A 258 -13.78 13.12 -3.16
CA LYS A 258 -15.04 12.89 -3.90
C LYS A 258 -15.95 11.91 -3.14
N VAL A 259 -15.38 10.85 -2.55
CA VAL A 259 -16.11 9.92 -1.66
C VAL A 259 -16.73 10.65 -0.47
N MET A 260 -15.97 11.49 0.22
CA MET A 260 -16.49 12.23 1.36
C MET A 260 -17.46 13.35 0.96
N GLN A 261 -17.31 13.95 -0.22
CA GLN A 261 -18.30 14.87 -0.79
C GLN A 261 -19.61 14.15 -1.16
N ALA A 262 -19.54 12.95 -1.73
CA ALA A 262 -20.71 12.12 -2.04
C ALA A 262 -21.44 11.69 -0.77
N ALA A 263 -20.72 11.29 0.28
CA ALA A 263 -21.27 11.04 1.62
C ALA A 263 -21.84 12.32 2.28
N ALA A 264 -21.24 13.48 2.00
CA ALA A 264 -21.72 14.76 2.52
C ALA A 264 -23.05 15.20 1.89
N ALA A 265 -23.22 14.98 0.59
CA ALA A 265 -24.37 15.42 -0.22
C ALA A 265 -25.50 14.37 -0.36
N SER A 266 -25.35 13.18 0.23
CA SER A 266 -26.36 12.11 0.21
C SER A 266 -26.97 11.89 1.60
N ASN A 267 -27.11 10.65 2.05
CA ASN A 267 -27.73 10.23 3.32
C ASN A 267 -26.91 10.54 4.59
N LEU A 268 -25.87 11.38 4.48
CA LEU A 268 -24.99 11.78 5.58
C LEU A 268 -24.15 10.64 6.22
N LYS A 269 -24.00 9.50 5.53
CA LYS A 269 -23.22 8.32 5.97
C LYS A 269 -21.83 8.63 6.55
N THR A 270 -21.39 7.80 7.50
CA THR A 270 -20.04 7.89 8.09
C THR A 270 -19.00 7.37 7.10
N VAL A 271 -17.81 7.98 7.05
CA VAL A 271 -16.73 7.61 6.12
C VAL A 271 -15.45 7.30 6.89
N SER A 272 -14.73 6.24 6.50
CA SER A 272 -13.30 6.03 6.75
C SER A 272 -12.53 6.00 5.43
N LEU A 273 -11.55 6.89 5.26
CA LEU A 273 -10.66 6.92 4.08
C LEU A 273 -9.28 6.34 4.42
N GLU A 274 -8.42 6.10 3.42
CA GLU A 274 -7.02 5.62 3.48
C GLU A 274 -6.31 5.97 2.15
N LEU A 275 -5.60 7.10 2.06
CA LEU A 275 -5.38 7.81 0.78
C LEU A 275 -3.93 8.11 0.34
N GLY A 276 -2.92 7.54 0.99
CA GLY A 276 -1.58 7.34 0.41
C GLY A 276 -0.63 8.55 0.16
N GLY A 277 0.68 8.27 0.19
CA GLY A 277 1.78 9.20 0.48
C GLY A 277 3.16 8.95 -0.15
N LYS A 278 4.11 9.74 0.35
CA LYS A 278 5.46 10.00 -0.18
C LYS A 278 6.38 10.33 0.99
N SER A 279 7.64 9.90 1.13
CA SER A 279 8.36 9.80 2.44
C SER A 279 9.89 10.18 2.54
N PRO A 280 10.60 9.97 3.68
CA PRO A 280 12.49 10.45 3.93
C PRO A 280 13.55 9.36 3.60
N LEU A 281 14.46 9.06 4.51
CA LEU A 281 15.64 8.15 4.48
C LEU A 281 16.83 9.01 4.85
N LEU A 282 17.85 8.58 5.59
CA LEU A 282 19.07 9.36 5.96
C LEU A 282 20.16 8.35 6.44
N ILE A 283 21.52 8.57 6.44
CA ILE A 283 22.55 7.48 6.66
C ILE A 283 23.77 7.33 7.71
N PHE A 284 24.61 8.07 8.51
CA PHE A 284 25.07 9.37 9.10
C PHE A 284 26.58 10.00 9.17
N ASP A 285 27.80 9.58 8.66
CA ASP A 285 29.31 9.30 8.95
C ASP A 285 30.17 7.95 9.30
N ASP A 286 29.69 6.70 9.56
CA ASP A 286 30.50 5.54 10.13
C ASP A 286 30.11 4.09 9.70
N ALA A 287 31.07 3.15 9.49
CA ALA A 287 30.92 1.65 9.49
C ALA A 287 32.11 0.79 8.90
N ASP A 288 31.90 0.15 7.73
CA ASP A 288 32.55 -1.05 7.11
C ASP A 288 32.06 -1.20 5.62
N ILE A 289 32.48 -2.20 4.80
CA ILE A 289 32.08 -2.38 3.36
C ILE A 289 31.71 -3.87 3.05
N ASP A 290 30.67 -4.31 2.30
CA ASP A 290 29.82 -3.76 1.20
C ASP A 290 28.28 -3.98 1.42
N GLN A 291 27.61 -3.30 2.37
CA GLN A 291 26.16 -3.43 2.69
C GLN A 291 25.21 -2.20 2.96
N ALA A 292 25.50 -0.87 3.09
CA ALA A 292 24.50 0.25 3.23
C ALA A 292 24.24 1.59 2.34
N ALA A 293 23.86 1.57 1.04
CA ALA A 293 23.17 2.58 0.18
C ALA A 293 21.63 2.34 -0.03
N ASP A 294 21.30 1.24 -0.72
CA ASP A 294 20.10 0.46 -1.07
C ASP A 294 18.96 0.16 -0.09
N LEU A 295 19.00 0.59 1.16
CA LEU A 295 17.84 0.96 1.97
C LEU A 295 16.93 1.76 1.04
N ALA A 296 17.65 2.56 0.26
CA ALA A 296 17.35 3.45 -0.81
C ALA A 296 17.20 2.86 -2.23
N LEU A 297 17.74 1.72 -2.69
CA LEU A 297 17.82 1.27 -4.10
C LEU A 297 16.78 0.22 -4.48
N LEU A 298 16.49 -0.75 -3.60
CA LEU A 298 15.05 -1.27 -3.32
C LEU A 298 13.01 0.31 -1.67
N GLY A 299 13.22 1.19 -0.66
CA GLY A 299 13.60 2.56 -0.98
C GLY A 299 13.00 3.20 -2.24
N VAL A 300 13.79 3.60 -3.27
CA VAL A 300 13.42 4.36 -4.49
C VAL A 300 12.98 3.78 -5.86
N MET A 301 13.04 2.48 -6.25
CA MET A 301 11.83 1.78 -6.83
C MET A 301 11.85 0.30 -7.32
N HIS A 302 12.04 -0.72 -6.46
CA HIS A 302 11.53 -2.07 -6.78
C HIS A 302 10.05 -1.98 -6.93
N ASN A 303 9.55 -2.28 -8.14
CA ASN A 303 8.17 -2.04 -8.52
C ASN A 303 7.86 -0.57 -8.83
N LYS A 304 8.57 0.07 -9.77
CA LYS A 304 8.06 1.25 -10.52
C LYS A 304 8.01 2.57 -9.83
N GLY A 305 7.66 2.53 -8.57
CA GLY A 305 7.08 3.66 -7.91
C GLY A 305 5.54 3.63 -7.92
N GLU A 306 4.75 2.54 -7.80
CA GLU A 306 3.25 2.60 -7.65
C GLU A 306 2.63 2.13 -6.27
N VAL A 307 3.05 2.68 -5.12
CA VAL A 307 2.84 2.33 -3.67
C VAL A 307 2.46 3.51 -2.74
N CYS A 308 1.44 3.49 -1.91
CA CYS A 308 1.01 4.64 -1.09
C CYS A 308 1.98 5.23 0.01
N VAL A 309 3.32 5.17 -0.12
CA VAL A 309 4.37 5.70 0.78
C VAL A 309 5.72 5.61 0.07
N ALA A 310 6.28 6.75 -0.31
CA ALA A 310 7.25 6.82 -1.42
C ALA A 310 8.22 8.00 -1.37
N GLY A 311 9.47 7.86 -0.95
CA GLY A 311 10.33 8.98 -0.57
C GLY A 311 10.57 10.14 -1.55
N SER A 312 11.70 10.05 -2.24
CA SER A 312 12.10 10.40 -3.61
C SER A 312 13.32 11.28 -3.64
N ARG A 313 14.01 11.37 -2.51
CA ARG A 313 14.66 12.59 -2.10
C ARG A 313 15.83 12.46 -1.13
N VAL A 314 16.79 11.66 -1.53
CA VAL A 314 17.94 11.23 -0.77
C VAL A 314 18.89 12.47 -0.60
N LEU A 315 19.65 12.71 0.50
CA LEU A 315 20.54 13.90 0.74
C LEU A 315 21.72 13.73 1.73
N VAL A 316 22.98 13.85 1.28
CA VAL A 316 24.21 13.57 2.09
C VAL A 316 24.57 14.74 3.03
N GLN A 317 25.47 14.52 4.01
CA GLN A 317 26.50 15.54 4.34
C GLN A 317 27.84 15.01 3.86
N GLU A 318 28.69 15.94 3.46
CA GLU A 318 29.73 15.81 2.46
C GLU A 318 30.78 14.69 2.58
N ALA A 319 31.07 14.13 3.76
CA ALA A 319 32.38 13.53 4.03
C ALA A 319 32.77 12.27 3.20
N ILE A 320 31.82 11.63 2.52
CA ILE A 320 32.02 10.66 1.42
C ILE A 320 31.11 10.88 0.21
N TYR A 321 30.44 12.03 0.11
CA TYR A 321 29.37 12.27 -0.86
C TYR A 321 29.73 11.70 -2.24
N ASP A 322 30.93 12.02 -2.74
CA ASP A 322 31.49 11.51 -4.00
C ASP A 322 31.68 9.99 -4.08
N GLU A 323 32.14 9.35 -3.00
CA GLU A 323 32.30 7.89 -2.94
C GLU A 323 30.95 7.17 -2.87
N PHE A 324 29.92 7.87 -2.36
CA PHE A 324 28.55 7.50 -2.63
C PHE A 324 28.29 7.57 -4.11
N VAL A 325 28.27 8.79 -4.68
CA VAL A 325 27.87 9.12 -6.05
C VAL A 325 28.49 8.17 -7.07
N LYS A 326 29.78 7.87 -6.89
CA LYS A 326 30.55 6.99 -7.75
C LYS A 326 30.05 5.54 -7.68
N THR A 327 30.26 4.87 -6.54
CA THR A 327 30.09 3.41 -6.39
C THR A 327 28.72 3.02 -6.90
N LEU A 328 27.76 3.73 -6.36
CA LEU A 328 26.40 3.84 -6.79
C LEU A 328 26.07 3.91 -8.28
N VAL A 329 26.63 4.88 -9.02
CA VAL A 329 26.35 5.11 -10.44
C VAL A 329 26.91 3.96 -11.28
N GLU A 330 27.97 3.30 -10.83
CA GLU A 330 28.41 2.00 -11.36
C GLU A 330 27.33 0.95 -11.08
N LYS A 331 26.93 0.84 -9.81
CA LYS A 331 25.92 -0.09 -9.30
C LYS A 331 24.49 0.21 -9.82
N ALA A 332 24.29 1.27 -10.60
CA ALA A 332 23.06 1.62 -11.35
C ALA A 332 23.01 0.96 -12.72
N LYS A 333 24.17 0.86 -13.37
CA LYS A 333 24.31 0.39 -14.75
C LYS A 333 24.18 -1.14 -14.87
N GLU A 334 24.34 -1.86 -13.76
CA GLU A 334 24.18 -3.31 -13.64
C GLU A 334 22.72 -3.80 -13.50
N TRP A 335 21.75 -2.90 -13.54
CA TRP A 335 20.34 -3.27 -13.47
C TRP A 335 19.76 -3.50 -14.85
N VAL A 336 19.73 -4.79 -15.24
CA VAL A 336 19.63 -5.30 -16.62
C VAL A 336 18.30 -5.02 -17.32
N VAL A 337 18.41 -4.60 -18.59
CA VAL A 337 17.33 -4.03 -19.40
C VAL A 337 16.66 -5.02 -20.39
N GLY A 338 15.89 -6.02 -19.92
CA GLY A 338 15.24 -7.07 -20.74
C GLY A 338 13.90 -7.63 -20.19
N ASP A 339 13.20 -8.50 -20.93
CA ASP A 339 11.78 -8.91 -20.69
C ASP A 339 11.45 -9.35 -19.25
N PRO A 340 10.24 -9.15 -18.69
CA PRO A 340 10.04 -9.42 -17.27
C PRO A 340 9.71 -10.87 -16.95
N PHE A 341 9.39 -11.71 -17.92
CA PHE A 341 9.37 -13.16 -17.69
C PHE A 341 10.79 -13.74 -17.61
N HIS A 342 11.82 -12.93 -17.81
CA HIS A 342 13.21 -13.33 -17.81
C HIS A 342 13.89 -12.93 -16.47
N PRO A 343 14.55 -13.86 -15.76
CA PRO A 343 14.86 -13.73 -14.32
C PRO A 343 15.97 -12.74 -13.97
N ASN A 344 16.74 -12.28 -14.96
CA ASN A 344 17.77 -11.25 -14.76
C ASN A 344 17.20 -9.83 -14.80
N SER A 345 15.95 -9.68 -15.25
CA SER A 345 15.40 -8.44 -15.79
C SER A 345 14.88 -7.51 -14.72
N ARG A 346 15.83 -6.80 -14.11
CA ARG A 346 15.61 -6.11 -12.84
C ARG A 346 14.62 -4.91 -12.87
N VAL A 347 13.73 -4.78 -13.88
CA VAL A 347 13.26 -3.45 -14.26
C VAL A 347 11.99 -3.24 -15.19
N GLY A 348 11.15 -4.15 -15.72
CA GLY A 348 9.92 -3.93 -16.61
C GLY A 348 9.59 -2.59 -17.40
N PRO A 349 8.32 -2.24 -17.79
CA PRO A 349 7.92 -0.89 -18.33
C PRO A 349 6.83 -0.12 -17.58
N GLN A 350 6.53 1.10 -18.07
CA GLN A 350 5.37 1.87 -17.65
C GLN A 350 4.09 1.09 -17.80
N VAL A 351 3.27 1.29 -16.79
CA VAL A 351 1.92 0.77 -16.70
C VAL A 351 1.09 1.36 -17.88
N ASP A 352 1.22 2.65 -18.29
CA ASP A 352 0.69 3.14 -19.60
C ASP A 352 1.50 4.20 -20.36
N LYS A 353 0.79 4.95 -21.21
CA LYS A 353 1.22 6.03 -22.08
C LYS A 353 0.95 7.42 -21.46
N LYS A 354 -0.28 7.68 -21.01
CA LYS A 354 -0.86 8.97 -20.59
C LYS A 354 0.03 9.79 -19.68
N GLN A 355 0.71 9.11 -18.77
CA GLN A 355 1.70 9.71 -17.93
C GLN A 355 3.10 9.01 -18.00
N TYR A 356 3.36 7.99 -18.84
CA TYR A 356 4.73 7.85 -19.45
C TYR A 356 5.14 9.16 -20.12
N GLU A 357 4.17 9.83 -20.73
CA GLU A 357 4.31 11.19 -21.24
C GLU A 357 4.63 12.20 -20.13
N LYS A 358 4.00 12.10 -18.95
CA LYS A 358 4.32 12.91 -17.75
C LYS A 358 5.69 12.57 -17.19
N VAL A 359 6.16 11.33 -17.33
CA VAL A 359 7.49 10.88 -16.94
C VAL A 359 8.55 11.50 -17.80
N MET A 360 8.43 11.34 -19.12
CA MET A 360 9.32 11.98 -20.07
C MET A 360 9.24 13.51 -19.91
N SER A 361 8.04 14.08 -19.68
CA SER A 361 7.91 15.51 -19.37
C SER A 361 8.66 15.89 -18.09
N TYR A 362 8.72 14.97 -17.12
CA TYR A 362 9.40 15.18 -15.86
C TYR A 362 10.93 15.00 -15.97
N ILE A 363 11.44 14.10 -16.83
CA ILE A 363 12.86 14.06 -17.27
C ILE A 363 13.26 15.40 -17.89
N GLU A 364 12.34 15.98 -18.66
CA GLU A 364 12.72 17.03 -19.60
C GLU A 364 12.67 18.43 -19.05
N HIS A 365 11.94 18.72 -17.96
CA HIS A 365 12.37 19.85 -17.12
C HIS A 365 13.44 19.42 -16.11
N GLY A 366 13.69 18.10 -15.96
CA GLY A 366 14.81 17.53 -15.20
C GLY A 366 16.09 18.32 -15.43
N LYS A 367 16.43 18.35 -16.72
CA LYS A 367 17.59 19.01 -17.31
C LYS A 367 17.45 20.54 -17.42
N ARG A 368 16.34 21.14 -16.94
CA ARG A 368 16.06 22.60 -17.01
C ARG A 368 16.04 23.29 -15.65
N GLU A 369 15.64 22.60 -14.59
CA GLU A 369 15.40 23.20 -13.28
C GLU A 369 16.68 23.31 -12.42
N GLY A 370 17.80 22.72 -12.86
CA GLY A 370 19.15 22.99 -12.35
C GLY A 370 20.11 21.79 -12.34
N ALA A 371 19.60 20.59 -12.55
CA ALA A 371 20.22 19.33 -12.13
C ALA A 371 21.21 18.67 -13.10
N THR A 372 22.20 17.98 -12.52
CA THR A 372 23.34 17.31 -13.16
C THR A 372 23.05 15.82 -13.45
N LEU A 373 22.70 15.42 -14.67
CA LEU A 373 22.41 14.01 -15.07
C LEU A 373 23.68 13.10 -15.09
N LEU A 374 23.89 12.18 -14.14
CA LEU A 374 25.06 11.26 -14.12
C LEU A 374 24.89 9.93 -14.89
N THR A 375 23.66 9.52 -15.22
CA THR A 375 23.41 8.45 -16.22
C THR A 375 22.00 8.57 -16.80
N GLY A 376 21.79 8.08 -18.04
CA GLY A 376 20.46 7.78 -18.57
C GLY A 376 19.63 8.95 -19.14
N GLY A 377 18.36 9.05 -18.72
CA GLY A 377 17.37 10.05 -19.16
C GLY A 377 16.75 9.88 -20.55
N LYS A 378 16.58 8.65 -21.09
CA LYS A 378 16.23 8.35 -22.51
C LYS A 378 15.46 7.03 -22.68
N PRO A 379 14.55 6.83 -23.65
CA PRO A 379 13.85 5.54 -23.79
C PRO A 379 14.76 4.31 -24.07
N ALA A 380 14.54 3.16 -23.40
CA ALA A 380 15.40 1.96 -23.50
C ALA A 380 15.08 1.03 -24.66
N ALA A 381 13.82 0.97 -25.07
CA ALA A 381 13.31 -0.02 -26.02
C ALA A 381 12.28 0.62 -26.97
N LYS A 382 12.05 -0.02 -28.12
CA LYS A 382 11.29 0.56 -29.23
C LYS A 382 9.78 0.32 -29.18
N LYS A 383 9.32 -0.60 -28.33
CA LYS A 383 7.92 -0.98 -28.13
C LYS A 383 7.69 -1.14 -26.63
N GLY A 384 6.48 -0.93 -26.14
CA GLY A 384 6.21 -0.72 -24.71
C GLY A 384 6.89 0.55 -24.19
N TYR A 385 7.01 0.71 -22.87
CA TYR A 385 7.23 2.02 -22.26
C TYR A 385 8.47 2.06 -21.34
N TYR A 386 9.65 2.13 -21.95
CA TYR A 386 10.96 1.83 -21.33
C TYR A 386 11.95 2.99 -21.35
N ILE A 387 12.97 2.98 -20.47
CA ILE A 387 13.98 4.06 -20.29
C ILE A 387 15.46 3.62 -19.88
N GLU A 388 15.87 2.43 -19.37
CA GLU A 388 17.26 2.05 -18.90
C GLU A 388 17.54 2.17 -17.34
N PRO A 389 18.65 2.78 -16.81
CA PRO A 389 18.75 3.49 -15.48
C PRO A 389 19.12 5.02 -15.58
N THR A 390 18.42 5.96 -14.91
CA THR A 390 18.58 7.46 -15.00
C THR A 390 18.99 8.06 -13.65
N VAL A 391 20.15 8.72 -13.58
CA VAL A 391 20.63 9.50 -12.41
C VAL A 391 20.75 11.00 -12.66
N PHE A 392 20.43 11.88 -11.70
CA PHE A 392 20.91 13.28 -11.66
C PHE A 392 21.72 13.59 -10.38
N THR A 393 21.91 14.87 -9.98
CA THR A 393 22.77 15.45 -8.90
C THR A 393 22.48 16.96 -8.77
N ASP A 394 22.67 17.57 -7.60
CA ASP A 394 22.58 19.04 -7.32
C ASP A 394 21.17 19.69 -7.33
N VAL A 395 20.68 20.12 -6.15
CA VAL A 395 19.22 20.11 -5.89
C VAL A 395 18.55 21.38 -5.31
N THR A 396 17.40 21.77 -5.86
CA THR A 396 16.62 23.04 -5.74
C THR A 396 15.12 22.83 -6.05
N VAL A 397 14.17 23.61 -5.52
CA VAL A 397 12.84 23.05 -5.12
C VAL A 397 11.62 23.31 -6.04
N SER A 398 10.74 22.30 -6.18
CA SER A 398 9.43 22.32 -6.84
C SER A 398 8.31 21.62 -6.01
N PHE A 399 7.06 21.52 -6.49
CA PHE A 399 5.88 21.01 -5.73
C PHE A 399 4.71 20.39 -6.55
N THR A 400 4.04 19.30 -6.08
CA THR A 400 2.66 18.91 -6.48
C THR A 400 1.88 18.09 -5.44
N GLY A 401 1.30 18.71 -4.40
CA GLY A 401 0.38 17.96 -3.51
C GLY A 401 -0.50 18.82 -2.60
N SER A 402 -1.73 19.09 -3.03
CA SER A 402 -2.58 20.11 -2.40
C SER A 402 -3.14 19.72 -1.02
N THR A 403 -2.69 20.47 0.00
CA THR A 403 -3.22 20.52 1.38
C THR A 403 -4.59 21.23 1.45
N GLU A 404 -4.83 22.16 0.53
CA GLU A 404 -5.99 23.04 0.43
C GLU A 404 -7.31 22.27 0.38
N VAL A 405 -7.37 21.16 -0.36
CA VAL A 405 -8.61 20.40 -0.54
C VAL A 405 -8.93 19.50 0.65
N GLY A 406 -7.95 19.17 1.51
CA GLY A 406 -8.23 18.60 2.83
C GLY A 406 -9.02 19.57 3.71
N ARG A 407 -8.73 20.88 3.59
CA ARG A 407 -9.55 21.93 4.21
C ARG A 407 -10.93 22.04 3.56
N LYS A 408 -11.04 21.95 2.21
CA LYS A 408 -12.35 21.92 1.51
C LYS A 408 -13.22 20.73 1.93
N VAL A 409 -12.61 19.59 2.28
CA VAL A 409 -13.30 18.40 2.81
C VAL A 409 -13.81 18.64 4.24
N MET A 410 -12.97 19.17 5.15
CA MET A 410 -13.44 19.58 6.49
C MET A 410 -14.50 20.70 6.42
N GLN A 411 -14.37 21.62 5.47
CA GLN A 411 -15.35 22.67 5.18
C GLN A 411 -16.68 22.08 4.69
N ALA A 412 -16.68 21.06 3.83
CA ALA A 412 -17.90 20.36 3.41
C ALA A 412 -18.56 19.57 4.57
N ALA A 413 -17.77 19.01 5.50
CA ALA A 413 -18.32 18.42 6.72
C ALA A 413 -18.97 19.48 7.63
N ALA A 414 -18.29 20.62 7.81
CA ALA A 414 -18.77 21.73 8.65
C ALA A 414 -20.00 22.44 8.06
N LEU A 415 -20.06 22.61 6.74
CA LEU A 415 -21.20 23.22 6.04
C LEU A 415 -22.38 22.27 5.82
N SER A 416 -22.23 20.96 6.07
CA SER A 416 -23.35 19.99 6.01
C SER A 416 -23.95 19.76 7.40
N ASN A 417 -23.31 18.96 8.25
CA ASN A 417 -23.86 18.61 9.57
C ASN A 417 -22.80 18.14 10.60
N LEU A 418 -21.58 18.67 10.55
CA LEU A 418 -20.51 18.39 11.53
C LEU A 418 -20.18 16.89 11.70
N LYS A 419 -20.23 16.12 10.59
CA LYS A 419 -20.03 14.66 10.61
C LYS A 419 -18.76 14.25 11.36
N PRO A 420 -18.80 13.25 12.26
CA PRO A 420 -17.60 12.51 12.62
C PRO A 420 -17.12 11.81 11.35
N VAL A 421 -15.90 12.14 10.96
CA VAL A 421 -15.25 11.61 9.77
C VAL A 421 -14.01 10.87 10.21
N SER A 422 -13.71 9.78 9.53
CA SER A 422 -12.40 9.17 9.58
C SER A 422 -11.73 9.41 8.24
N LEU A 423 -10.55 9.99 8.32
CA LEU A 423 -9.63 10.13 7.21
C LEU A 423 -8.48 9.19 7.50
N GLU A 424 -7.89 8.58 6.50
CA GLU A 424 -6.47 8.25 6.50
C GLU A 424 -5.96 8.75 5.15
N LEU A 425 -4.85 9.49 5.12
CA LEU A 425 -4.19 9.96 3.90
C LEU A 425 -2.69 9.65 4.04
N GLY A 426 -1.88 10.01 3.05
CA GLY A 426 -0.56 9.42 2.89
C GLY A 426 0.43 9.45 4.03
N GLY A 427 1.30 8.45 4.08
CA GLY A 427 2.52 8.54 4.87
C GLY A 427 3.60 9.36 4.17
N LYS A 428 4.24 10.29 4.91
CA LYS A 428 5.65 10.69 4.67
C LYS A 428 6.44 10.10 5.84
N SER A 429 6.44 8.78 5.94
CA SER A 429 6.70 7.96 7.16
C SER A 429 8.19 7.83 7.54
N PRO A 430 8.66 8.31 8.71
CA PRO A 430 10.09 8.43 9.09
C PRO A 430 10.75 7.33 9.94
N VAL A 431 11.86 6.67 9.51
CA VAL A 431 12.65 5.66 10.28
C VAL A 431 13.93 6.24 10.93
N LEU A 432 13.85 6.92 12.08
CA LEU A 432 15.01 7.62 12.68
C LEU A 432 16.06 6.66 13.25
N ILE A 433 17.15 6.43 12.54
CA ILE A 433 18.28 5.58 12.99
C ILE A 433 19.29 6.51 13.70
N PHE A 434 20.25 6.06 14.51
CA PHE A 434 21.17 6.99 15.21
C PHE A 434 22.56 6.39 15.37
N ASP A 435 23.60 7.21 15.53
CA ASP A 435 25.06 6.92 15.58
C ASP A 435 25.45 5.56 16.20
N ASP A 436 24.68 5.11 17.18
CA ASP A 436 24.89 3.84 17.85
C ASP A 436 24.30 2.61 17.13
N ALA A 437 23.69 2.73 15.95
CA ALA A 437 22.88 1.66 15.36
C ALA A 437 23.69 0.46 14.89
N ASP A 438 22.99 -0.65 14.66
CA ASP A 438 23.55 -1.77 13.92
C ASP A 438 23.30 -1.52 12.43
N VAL A 439 24.24 -0.77 11.84
CA VAL A 439 24.67 -0.83 10.43
C VAL A 439 23.96 -1.95 9.65
N ASP A 440 24.46 -3.18 9.64
CA ASP A 440 23.99 -4.23 8.74
C ASP A 440 22.53 -4.69 8.98
N LYS A 441 21.91 -4.33 10.11
CA LYS A 441 20.45 -4.51 10.34
C LYS A 441 19.63 -3.31 9.91
N ALA A 442 20.14 -2.10 10.09
CA ALA A 442 19.52 -0.86 9.61
C ALA A 442 19.31 -0.93 8.08
N VAL A 443 20.30 -1.48 7.38
CA VAL A 443 20.27 -2.00 6.00
C VAL A 443 19.00 -2.79 5.70
N ASP A 444 18.88 -4.00 6.26
CA ASP A 444 17.86 -4.98 5.87
C ASP A 444 16.45 -4.54 6.29
N LEU A 445 16.37 -3.83 7.41
CA LEU A 445 15.15 -3.29 8.01
C LEU A 445 14.39 -2.37 7.06
N ALA A 446 15.10 -1.43 6.43
CA ALA A 446 14.46 -0.48 5.53
C ALA A 446 14.89 -0.56 4.06
N LEU A 447 15.68 -1.58 3.72
CA LEU A 447 15.44 -2.33 2.49
C LEU A 447 13.97 -2.76 2.48
N LEU A 448 13.64 -3.74 3.33
CA LEU A 448 12.30 -4.31 3.52
C LEU A 448 11.22 -3.25 3.70
N ALA A 449 11.48 -2.20 4.50
CA ALA A 449 10.49 -1.18 4.86
C ALA A 449 9.78 -0.49 3.71
N ILE A 450 10.26 -0.61 2.48
CA ILE A 450 9.76 0.11 1.33
C ILE A 450 10.08 -0.65 0.05
N PHE A 451 11.05 -1.57 0.11
CA PHE A 451 11.12 -2.72 -0.76
C PHE A 451 10.38 -3.95 -0.20
N TYR A 452 9.08 -3.81 0.07
CA TYR A 452 8.20 -4.95 0.38
C TYR A 452 6.85 -4.84 -0.33
N ASN A 453 6.26 -5.98 -0.70
CA ASN A 453 5.13 -6.06 -1.64
C ASN A 453 5.41 -5.26 -2.89
N LYS A 454 6.62 -5.37 -3.45
CA LYS A 454 6.94 -4.58 -4.65
C LYS A 454 6.64 -3.06 -4.28
N GLY A 455 7.19 -2.69 -3.14
CA GLY A 455 6.88 -1.55 -2.27
C GLY A 455 5.45 -1.33 -1.73
N GLU A 456 4.40 -1.94 -2.30
CA GLU A 456 3.02 -1.43 -2.49
C GLU A 456 2.12 -1.35 -1.26
N VAL A 457 2.62 -0.64 -0.26
CA VAL A 457 2.10 -0.45 1.08
C VAL A 457 1.65 1.01 1.28
N CYS A 458 0.92 1.29 2.37
CA CYS A 458 0.53 2.64 2.84
C CYS A 458 1.41 3.18 3.99
N ALA A 459 2.21 2.32 4.64
CA ALA A 459 3.01 2.63 5.83
C ALA A 459 4.54 2.76 5.62
N ALA A 460 5.08 2.04 4.64
CA ALA A 460 6.47 1.95 4.23
C ALA A 460 7.41 3.08 4.69
N GLY A 461 8.57 2.66 5.19
CA GLY A 461 9.68 3.46 5.72
C GLY A 461 10.45 4.10 4.60
N SER A 462 9.72 4.50 3.57
CA SER A 462 10.19 5.34 2.50
C SER A 462 10.66 6.71 2.98
N ARG A 463 10.57 7.04 4.27
CA ARG A 463 11.73 7.63 4.93
C ARG A 463 12.26 6.72 6.03
N VAL A 464 13.59 6.63 6.06
CA VAL A 464 14.52 6.41 7.20
C VAL A 464 15.04 7.77 7.74
N PHE A 465 15.98 7.85 8.67
CA PHE A 465 16.47 9.06 9.35
C PHE A 465 17.74 8.75 10.23
N VAL A 466 18.84 8.18 9.74
CA VAL A 466 20.21 8.20 10.39
C VAL A 466 20.91 9.68 10.17
N GLN A 467 21.74 11.44 11.50
CA GLN A 467 22.43 11.89 12.79
C GLN A 467 23.94 11.70 12.74
N GLU A 468 24.67 12.50 11.93
CA GLU A 468 26.14 12.73 11.83
C GLU A 468 27.18 11.57 12.06
N GLY A 469 26.84 10.50 12.78
CA GLY A 469 27.45 9.19 13.02
C GLY A 469 27.73 8.26 11.84
N ILE A 470 26.77 7.50 11.21
CA ILE A 470 26.85 6.15 10.50
C ILE A 470 26.92 6.03 8.94
N TYR A 471 27.10 7.07 8.16
CA TYR A 471 26.83 7.18 6.70
C TYR A 471 28.01 6.66 5.95
N ASP A 472 29.21 7.01 6.37
CA ASP A 472 30.21 7.29 5.36
C ASP A 472 30.77 6.00 4.78
N GLU A 473 31.16 5.04 5.62
CA GLU A 473 31.29 3.66 5.16
C GLU A 473 29.90 3.02 4.92
N PHE A 474 28.89 3.27 5.82
CA PHE A 474 27.43 3.04 5.67
C PHE A 474 27.03 2.85 4.18
N VAL A 475 26.85 3.95 3.46
CA VAL A 475 26.80 4.14 2.00
C VAL A 475 27.44 3.08 1.11
N LYS A 476 28.74 2.79 1.25
CA LYS A 476 29.62 2.35 0.15
C LYS A 476 29.25 1.01 -0.50
N LYS A 477 29.02 -0.07 0.25
CA LYS A 477 28.02 -0.19 1.32
C LYS A 477 26.88 -0.93 0.57
N LEU A 478 25.64 -0.42 0.52
CA LEU A 478 24.44 -1.26 0.20
C LEU A 478 24.32 -1.32 -1.31
N ALA A 479 25.00 -0.49 -2.11
CA ALA A 479 24.85 -0.48 -3.56
C ALA A 479 24.99 -1.90 -4.21
N VAL A 480 25.45 -2.89 -3.42
CA VAL A 480 25.31 -4.35 -3.59
C VAL A 480 24.03 -5.01 -2.99
N LYS A 481 23.66 -4.74 -1.74
CA LYS A 481 22.57 -5.34 -0.93
C LYS A 481 21.14 -5.22 -1.48
N ALA A 482 20.91 -4.47 -2.56
CA ALA A 482 19.73 -4.68 -3.39
C ALA A 482 19.91 -4.85 -4.88
N LYS A 483 21.12 -4.70 -5.45
CA LYS A 483 21.43 -5.52 -6.63
C LYS A 483 21.09 -6.99 -6.36
N GLU A 484 21.28 -7.45 -5.11
CA GLU A 484 20.84 -8.74 -4.60
C GLU A 484 19.33 -9.04 -4.73
N TRP A 485 18.47 -8.04 -4.89
CA TRP A 485 17.02 -8.24 -5.06
C TRP A 485 16.61 -8.01 -6.53
N THR A 486 16.82 -9.10 -7.28
CA THR A 486 16.22 -9.49 -8.57
C THR A 486 14.77 -9.08 -8.83
N VAL A 487 14.51 -8.53 -10.02
CA VAL A 487 13.16 -8.41 -10.62
C VAL A 487 13.13 -9.35 -11.83
N GLY A 488 11.96 -9.89 -12.13
CA GLY A 488 11.71 -10.99 -13.06
C GLY A 488 10.26 -11.45 -12.87
N ASP A 489 9.86 -12.63 -13.35
CA ASP A 489 8.44 -13.03 -13.23
C ASP A 489 8.10 -13.09 -11.74
N PRO A 490 7.03 -12.44 -11.26
CA PRO A 490 6.58 -12.60 -9.89
C PRO A 490 6.20 -14.05 -9.55
N LEU A 491 6.00 -14.93 -10.55
CA LEU A 491 5.90 -16.37 -10.37
C LEU A 491 7.24 -17.08 -10.04
N ASP A 492 8.39 -16.50 -10.43
CA ASP A 492 9.72 -17.07 -10.17
C ASP A 492 10.09 -16.89 -8.68
N PRO A 493 10.49 -17.96 -7.96
CA PRO A 493 10.78 -17.90 -6.53
C PRO A 493 12.05 -17.12 -6.18
N THR A 494 12.95 -16.90 -7.15
CA THR A 494 14.14 -16.05 -7.00
C THR A 494 13.82 -14.57 -7.20
N THR A 495 12.69 -14.24 -7.84
CA THR A 495 12.23 -12.86 -8.01
C THR A 495 11.87 -12.26 -6.66
N ARG A 496 12.54 -11.15 -6.36
CA ARG A 496 12.39 -10.35 -5.15
C ARG A 496 11.55 -9.09 -5.35
N VAL A 497 11.13 -8.82 -6.59
CA VAL A 497 10.40 -7.63 -7.05
C VAL A 497 9.43 -7.97 -8.20
N GLY A 498 8.16 -7.60 -8.09
CA GLY A 498 7.17 -7.86 -9.13
C GLY A 498 6.93 -6.66 -10.08
N PRO A 499 6.00 -6.81 -11.03
CA PRO A 499 5.39 -5.68 -11.71
C PRO A 499 4.38 -5.05 -10.79
N GLN A 500 3.76 -3.98 -11.29
CA GLN A 500 2.39 -3.79 -10.84
C GLN A 500 1.35 -3.55 -11.92
N VAL A 501 0.22 -4.18 -11.63
CA VAL A 501 -1.13 -3.67 -11.76
C VAL A 501 -1.72 -3.35 -13.14
N ASN A 502 -1.48 -2.18 -13.76
CA ASN A 502 -2.51 -1.59 -14.65
C ASN A 502 -2.02 -0.71 -15.82
N LYS A 503 -2.76 0.37 -16.11
CA LYS A 503 -2.37 1.43 -17.04
C LYS A 503 -1.98 2.77 -16.40
N THR A 504 -2.71 3.36 -15.45
CA THR A 504 -2.50 4.80 -15.14
C THR A 504 -1.73 5.15 -13.85
N GLN A 505 -0.55 4.56 -13.60
CA GLN A 505 0.19 4.77 -12.34
C GLN A 505 1.73 4.95 -12.44
N PHE A 506 2.56 4.12 -13.08
CA PHE A 506 4.02 4.38 -13.28
C PHE A 506 4.36 5.74 -13.87
N GLU A 507 3.39 6.10 -14.65
CA GLU A 507 3.16 7.32 -15.31
C GLU A 507 3.20 8.51 -14.37
N ARG A 508 2.75 8.36 -13.13
CA ARG A 508 2.84 9.36 -12.07
C ARG A 508 4.21 9.38 -11.43
N VAL A 509 5.08 8.46 -11.78
CA VAL A 509 5.83 7.74 -10.79
C VAL A 509 7.31 7.77 -11.12
N LEU A 510 7.74 7.23 -12.27
CA LEU A 510 8.94 7.79 -12.90
C LEU A 510 8.76 9.29 -13.14
N SER A 511 7.53 9.79 -13.20
CA SER A 511 7.25 11.21 -13.22
C SER A 511 7.81 11.87 -11.96
N TYR A 512 7.39 11.48 -10.77
CA TYR A 512 7.93 12.09 -9.57
C TYR A 512 9.40 11.75 -9.29
N ILE A 513 9.91 10.61 -9.75
CA ILE A 513 11.36 10.37 -9.78
C ILE A 513 12.01 11.39 -10.70
N GLU A 514 11.49 11.64 -11.88
CA GLU A 514 12.13 12.55 -12.82
C GLU A 514 11.89 14.03 -12.44
N HIS A 515 10.89 14.33 -11.59
CA HIS A 515 10.87 15.54 -10.74
C HIS A 515 12.00 15.55 -9.74
N GLY A 516 12.24 14.42 -9.09
CA GLY A 516 13.38 14.32 -8.20
C GLY A 516 14.66 14.71 -8.86
N LYS A 517 14.80 14.37 -10.14
CA LYS A 517 15.89 14.73 -11.04
C LYS A 517 15.80 16.11 -11.71
N ARG A 518 14.75 16.90 -11.50
CA ARG A 518 14.68 18.35 -11.86
C ARG A 518 15.37 19.23 -10.90
N GLU A 519 14.98 18.95 -9.69
CA GLU A 519 15.24 19.78 -8.56
C GLU A 519 16.77 20.03 -8.50
N GLY A 520 17.68 19.06 -8.75
CA GLY A 520 17.41 17.66 -9.05
C GLY A 520 18.53 16.72 -8.68
N ALA A 521 18.17 15.55 -8.24
CA ALA A 521 18.84 14.91 -7.14
C ALA A 521 19.70 13.73 -7.57
N THR A 522 20.78 13.55 -6.80
CA THR A 522 21.94 12.63 -6.92
C THR A 522 21.51 11.18 -6.96
N LEU A 523 20.64 10.83 -7.89
CA LEU A 523 20.00 9.53 -7.97
C LEU A 523 21.02 8.47 -7.73
N LEU A 524 20.62 7.58 -6.85
CA LEU A 524 21.53 6.65 -6.28
C LEU A 524 21.62 5.45 -7.28
N THR A 525 21.23 4.18 -7.09
CA THR A 525 21.22 3.27 -8.26
C THR A 525 19.91 3.36 -9.08
N GLY A 526 19.74 2.61 -10.16
CA GLY A 526 18.54 2.59 -11.01
C GLY A 526 18.14 3.86 -11.77
N GLY A 527 16.83 4.15 -11.79
CA GLY A 527 16.21 5.38 -12.30
C GLY A 527 14.89 5.27 -13.08
N LYS A 528 14.49 4.07 -13.52
CA LYS A 528 13.90 3.85 -14.86
C LYS A 528 13.41 2.37 -15.10
N PRO A 529 13.08 1.91 -16.34
CA PRO A 529 12.59 0.56 -16.74
C PRO A 529 13.50 -0.39 -17.64
N ALA A 530 13.15 -1.70 -17.71
CA ALA A 530 13.67 -2.92 -18.37
C ALA A 530 12.61 -3.97 -18.72
N ALA A 531 12.18 -3.92 -19.94
CA ALA A 531 11.75 -5.07 -20.68
C ALA A 531 11.58 -4.66 -22.13
N GLU A 532 10.98 -5.53 -22.92
CA GLU A 532 10.18 -5.11 -24.04
C GLU A 532 8.67 -5.44 -23.87
N THR A 533 8.28 -6.28 -22.88
CA THR A 533 6.87 -6.58 -22.49
C THR A 533 6.52 -6.31 -20.99
N GLY A 534 5.24 -6.34 -20.57
CA GLY A 534 4.80 -6.29 -19.15
C GLY A 534 4.61 -4.91 -18.53
N PHE A 535 4.74 -4.76 -17.18
CA PHE A 535 4.84 -3.48 -16.43
C PHE A 535 5.66 -3.54 -15.09
N TYR A 536 6.98 -3.22 -15.05
CA TYR A 536 7.88 -3.20 -13.83
C TYR A 536 9.00 -2.12 -13.91
N ILE A 537 9.91 -1.99 -12.93
CA ILE A 537 11.01 -0.96 -12.86
C ILE A 537 12.15 -1.23 -11.89
N GLN A 538 13.25 -0.50 -12.16
CA GLN A 538 14.47 -0.24 -11.43
C GLN A 538 14.11 0.03 -9.99
N PRO A 539 14.38 -0.87 -9.06
CA PRO A 539 15.12 -0.43 -7.88
C PRO A 539 16.02 0.75 -8.22
N THR A 540 15.78 1.91 -7.60
CA THR A 540 16.36 3.22 -7.89
C THR A 540 16.70 4.01 -6.63
N VAL A 541 17.50 5.09 -6.69
CA VAL A 541 17.59 6.06 -5.60
C VAL A 541 17.62 7.61 -5.89
N PHE A 542 18.27 8.53 -5.10
CA PHE A 542 17.92 9.99 -5.09
C PHE A 542 18.78 11.14 -4.42
N THR A 543 20.09 11.08 -4.17
CA THR A 543 20.88 11.89 -3.17
C THR A 543 20.84 13.47 -3.31
N ASP A 544 21.41 14.21 -2.37
CA ASP A 544 21.65 15.70 -2.19
C ASP A 544 20.54 16.75 -2.27
N VAL A 545 19.30 16.30 -2.16
CA VAL A 545 18.04 17.05 -1.93
C VAL A 545 18.09 18.11 -0.81
N LYS A 546 17.02 18.91 -0.70
CA LYS A 546 16.61 19.68 0.49
C LYS A 546 15.16 19.39 0.93
N GLU A 547 14.86 19.68 2.19
CA GLU A 547 13.62 19.33 2.92
C GLU A 547 12.28 19.60 2.19
N ASP A 548 12.29 20.49 1.20
CA ASP A 548 11.16 21.22 0.67
C ASP A 548 10.76 20.86 -0.77
N MET A 549 11.53 20.03 -1.46
CA MET A 549 11.24 19.50 -2.79
C MET A 549 9.87 18.81 -2.97
N MET A 550 9.49 18.56 -4.22
CA MET A 550 8.30 17.77 -4.54
C MET A 550 8.52 16.32 -4.19
N ILE A 551 9.71 15.86 -4.53
CA ILE A 551 10.23 14.65 -3.96
C ILE A 551 10.22 14.68 -2.42
N SER A 552 10.38 15.84 -1.81
CA SER A 552 10.19 16.03 -0.37
C SER A 552 8.76 16.14 0.16
N ARG A 553 7.70 16.08 -0.65
CA ARG A 553 6.37 16.51 -0.13
C ARG A 553 5.13 15.72 -0.53
N ASP A 554 5.13 14.97 -1.62
CA ASP A 554 3.88 14.82 -2.40
C ASP A 554 3.58 13.43 -2.99
N GLU A 555 2.65 12.64 -2.42
CA GLU A 555 2.36 11.24 -2.81
C GLU A 555 2.79 10.85 -4.24
N ILE A 556 3.91 10.11 -4.38
CA ILE A 556 4.15 9.33 -5.60
C ILE A 556 3.08 8.29 -5.72
N PHE A 557 2.70 7.70 -4.59
CA PHE A 557 2.16 6.36 -4.56
C PHE A 557 3.28 5.54 -5.25
N GLY A 558 4.49 5.28 -4.67
CA GLY A 558 5.63 4.40 -5.12
C GLY A 558 6.69 3.79 -4.14
N PRO A 559 7.41 2.66 -4.42
CA PRO A 559 8.65 2.30 -3.69
C PRO A 559 9.67 3.43 -3.81
N VAL A 560 9.52 4.63 -3.22
CA VAL A 560 10.35 5.80 -3.64
C VAL A 560 11.32 6.50 -2.64
N MET A 561 11.93 6.02 -1.54
CA MET A 561 12.88 6.70 -0.55
C MET A 561 13.74 7.98 -0.82
N ALA A 562 14.33 8.49 0.27
CA ALA A 562 14.73 9.89 0.47
C ALA A 562 15.80 10.25 1.59
N LEU A 563 16.92 9.49 1.74
CA LEU A 563 18.31 9.69 2.31
C LEU A 563 18.92 11.02 2.83
N MET A 564 18.18 11.97 3.37
CA MET A 564 18.69 13.18 4.02
C MET A 564 19.85 13.10 5.03
N LYS A 565 20.30 14.25 5.53
CA LYS A 565 21.19 14.30 6.68
C LYS A 565 20.67 15.27 7.75
N PHE A 566 21.02 14.98 8.99
CA PHE A 566 20.85 15.80 10.19
C PHE A 566 22.01 15.51 11.14
N LYS A 567 22.23 16.42 12.07
CA LYS A 567 23.33 16.44 13.05
C LYS A 567 22.86 16.26 14.49
N THR A 568 21.61 16.57 14.81
CA THR A 568 21.06 16.50 16.19
C THR A 568 19.67 15.87 16.26
N ILE A 569 19.34 15.23 17.40
CA ILE A 569 18.06 14.56 17.65
C ILE A 569 16.88 15.53 17.41
N GLU A 570 17.04 16.79 17.84
CA GLU A 570 16.07 17.87 17.70
C GLU A 570 15.82 18.22 16.24
N GLU A 571 16.88 18.32 15.44
CA GLU A 571 16.82 18.55 14.00
C GLU A 571 16.15 17.37 13.31
N GLY A 572 16.43 16.14 13.75
CA GLY A 572 15.75 14.94 13.31
C GLY A 572 14.27 14.90 13.57
N ILE A 573 13.86 15.20 14.79
CA ILE A 573 12.46 15.32 15.18
C ILE A 573 11.78 16.44 14.40
N LYS A 574 12.45 17.59 14.21
CA LYS A 574 11.96 18.72 13.40
C LYS A 574 11.72 18.29 11.96
N TYR A 575 12.73 17.73 11.30
CA TYR A 575 12.65 17.28 9.92
C TYR A 575 11.63 16.13 9.79
N ALA A 576 11.59 15.17 10.72
CA ALA A 576 10.58 14.11 10.76
C ALA A 576 9.16 14.63 10.94
N ASN A 577 8.99 15.77 11.61
CA ASN A 577 7.69 16.44 11.69
C ASN A 577 7.38 17.37 10.52
N ASN A 578 8.38 17.81 9.74
CA ASN A 578 8.24 18.73 8.60
C ASN A 578 7.58 18.07 7.37
N THR A 579 6.28 17.86 7.50
CA THR A 579 5.41 17.31 6.47
C THR A 579 3.94 17.51 6.88
N LYS A 580 3.06 17.61 5.89
CA LYS A 580 1.60 17.55 6.07
C LYS A 580 1.13 16.18 6.58
N TYR A 581 1.93 15.14 6.37
CA TYR A 581 1.66 13.74 6.64
C TYR A 581 2.23 13.26 8.01
N GLY A 582 2.02 12.00 8.35
CA GLY A 582 2.28 11.37 9.65
C GLY A 582 1.55 10.03 9.79
N LEU A 583 1.76 9.07 8.87
CA LEU A 583 1.04 7.79 8.88
C LEU A 583 1.76 6.77 9.77
N ALA A 584 2.85 6.19 9.28
CA ALA A 584 3.76 5.40 10.10
C ALA A 584 5.12 6.10 10.25
N SER A 585 6.05 5.41 10.90
CA SER A 585 7.40 5.83 11.24
C SER A 585 8.16 4.58 11.68
N GLY A 586 9.48 4.64 11.68
CA GLY A 586 10.30 3.75 12.47
C GLY A 586 11.40 4.51 13.21
N ILE A 587 12.30 3.78 13.84
CA ILE A 587 13.50 4.25 14.54
C ILE A 587 14.51 3.08 14.52
N VAL A 588 15.82 3.31 14.47
CA VAL A 588 16.82 2.23 14.63
C VAL A 588 18.02 2.70 15.46
N THR A 589 18.09 2.30 16.72
CA THR A 589 19.11 2.78 17.66
C THR A 589 19.32 1.75 18.75
N LYS A 590 20.53 1.68 19.30
CA LYS A 590 20.84 0.89 20.49
C LYS A 590 20.47 1.64 21.77
N SER A 591 20.33 2.97 21.73
CA SER A 591 19.98 3.83 22.86
C SER A 591 18.48 3.88 23.15
N LEU A 592 18.12 3.44 24.36
CA LEU A 592 16.77 3.49 24.89
C LEU A 592 16.25 4.94 25.05
N ASP A 593 17.12 5.88 25.40
CA ASP A 593 16.74 7.28 25.62
C ASP A 593 16.44 8.00 24.30
N ILE A 594 17.22 7.71 23.25
CA ILE A 594 16.94 8.16 21.89
C ILE A 594 15.62 7.55 21.42
N ALA A 595 15.47 6.22 21.49
CA ALA A 595 14.26 5.51 21.07
C ALA A 595 12.98 6.08 21.72
N ASN A 596 13.00 6.34 23.03
CA ASN A 596 11.87 6.91 23.77
C ASN A 596 11.64 8.39 23.46
N THR A 597 12.68 9.21 23.43
CA THR A 597 12.56 10.66 23.15
C THR A 597 12.00 10.90 21.76
N VAL A 598 12.48 10.11 20.79
CA VAL A 598 12.18 10.29 19.37
C VAL A 598 10.79 9.74 19.03
N SER A 599 10.44 8.53 19.46
CA SER A 599 9.11 7.93 19.18
C SER A 599 7.97 8.78 19.71
N ARG A 600 8.13 9.37 20.90
CA ARG A 600 7.15 10.27 21.53
C ARG A 600 7.05 11.64 20.87
N SER A 601 8.05 12.02 20.07
CA SER A 601 8.14 13.35 19.44
C SER A 601 7.75 13.35 17.95
N ILE A 602 7.78 12.20 17.28
CA ILE A 602 7.31 12.05 15.90
C ILE A 602 5.79 12.02 15.87
N LYS A 603 5.17 12.89 15.07
CA LYS A 603 3.72 12.92 14.86
C LYS A 603 3.34 11.97 13.72
N ALA A 604 3.46 10.68 13.99
CA ALA A 604 2.98 9.56 13.19
C ALA A 604 2.05 8.67 14.04
N GLY A 605 1.14 7.93 13.40
CA GLY A 605 0.17 7.09 14.10
C GLY A 605 0.58 5.63 14.32
N VAL A 606 1.73 5.21 13.75
CA VAL A 606 2.52 4.02 14.13
C VAL A 606 4.00 4.43 14.15
N VAL A 607 4.77 3.92 15.12
CA VAL A 607 6.24 4.05 15.17
C VAL A 607 6.86 2.69 15.47
N TRP A 608 7.64 2.16 14.54
CA TRP A 608 8.42 0.94 14.69
C TRP A 608 9.81 1.25 15.29
N ILE A 609 10.44 0.34 16.04
CA ILE A 609 11.79 0.57 16.61
C ILE A 609 12.63 -0.68 16.43
N ASN A 610 13.78 -0.55 15.76
CA ASN A 610 14.64 -1.64 15.31
C ASN A 610 13.92 -2.70 14.44
N CYS A 611 12.77 -2.34 13.86
CA CYS A 611 12.06 -3.11 12.84
C CYS A 611 11.36 -2.17 11.84
N TYR A 612 10.80 -2.74 10.76
CA TYR A 612 9.83 -2.05 9.92
C TYR A 612 8.83 -3.03 9.32
N HIS A 613 7.66 -2.53 8.91
CA HIS A 613 6.52 -3.36 8.51
C HIS A 613 6.12 -4.38 9.58
N GLY A 614 6.40 -4.06 10.86
CA GLY A 614 5.86 -4.75 12.02
C GLY A 614 4.37 -4.46 12.20
N PHE A 615 3.60 -4.68 11.13
CA PHE A 615 2.16 -4.79 11.22
C PHE A 615 1.84 -6.04 12.03
N ASP A 616 0.99 -5.90 13.03
CA ASP A 616 0.30 -7.01 13.66
C ASP A 616 -1.21 -6.74 13.54
N ILE A 617 -2.02 -7.79 13.59
CA ILE A 617 -3.47 -7.66 13.44
C ILE A 617 -4.09 -7.00 14.69
N ASP A 618 -3.47 -7.17 15.86
CA ASP A 618 -3.83 -6.50 17.12
C ASP A 618 -3.31 -5.05 17.18
N CYS A 619 -2.32 -4.68 16.35
CA CYS A 619 -1.69 -3.37 16.33
C CYS A 619 -2.46 -2.37 15.44
N PRO A 620 -3.05 -1.28 16.00
CA PRO A 620 -3.92 -0.39 15.22
C PRO A 620 -3.15 0.54 14.29
N PHE A 621 -3.31 0.33 12.99
CA PHE A 621 -2.70 1.10 11.91
C PHE A 621 -3.54 2.30 11.47
N GLY A 622 -2.90 3.43 11.21
CA GLY A 622 -3.52 4.71 10.86
C GLY A 622 -2.69 5.86 11.43
N GLY A 623 -3.09 7.11 11.26
CA GLY A 623 -2.18 8.24 11.12
C GLY A 623 -2.64 9.54 11.78
N TYR A 624 -1.88 10.59 11.47
CA TYR A 624 -1.93 11.91 12.09
C TYR A 624 -1.94 13.02 11.02
N LYS A 625 -2.47 14.21 11.35
CA LYS A 625 -2.46 15.42 10.49
C LYS A 625 -3.22 15.18 9.16
N MET A 626 -2.58 15.41 8.01
CA MET A 626 -3.05 15.02 6.68
C MET A 626 -2.53 13.64 6.28
N SER A 627 -2.08 12.81 7.24
CA SER A 627 -2.38 11.37 7.17
C SER A 627 -3.72 11.03 7.79
N GLY A 628 -4.51 11.99 8.29
CA GLY A 628 -5.85 11.72 8.78
C GLY A 628 -5.93 11.41 10.28
N PHE A 629 -6.93 10.59 10.58
CA PHE A 629 -7.52 10.24 11.86
C PHE A 629 -8.49 9.04 11.64
N GLY A 630 -8.03 7.84 11.91
CA GLY A 630 -8.76 6.59 11.74
C GLY A 630 -7.91 5.41 12.19
N LYS A 631 -8.47 4.19 12.15
CA LYS A 631 -7.68 2.95 12.28
C LYS A 631 -8.22 1.78 11.44
N ASP A 632 -7.33 1.19 10.65
CA ASP A 632 -7.39 -0.17 10.11
C ASP A 632 -6.51 -1.09 11.01
N PHE A 633 -6.78 -2.40 11.08
CA PHE A 633 -6.26 -3.30 12.14
C PHE A 633 -6.62 -2.87 13.61
N GLY A 634 -6.27 -3.72 14.58
CA GLY A 634 -6.63 -3.56 16.00
C GLY A 634 -8.13 -3.68 16.30
N MET A 635 -8.51 -3.54 17.57
CA MET A 635 -9.92 -3.48 17.97
C MET A 635 -10.61 -2.18 17.52
N GLU A 636 -9.84 -1.12 17.28
CA GLU A 636 -10.29 0.14 16.70
C GLU A 636 -10.89 -0.05 15.29
N ALA A 637 -10.34 -0.98 14.49
CA ALA A 637 -10.94 -1.36 13.21
C ALA A 637 -12.28 -2.08 13.35
N LEU A 638 -12.56 -2.75 14.47
CA LEU A 638 -13.89 -3.29 14.77
C LEU A 638 -14.85 -2.17 15.19
N HIS A 639 -14.41 -1.27 16.09
CA HIS A 639 -15.22 -0.16 16.59
C HIS A 639 -15.73 0.78 15.50
N LYS A 640 -14.98 1.02 14.40
CA LYS A 640 -15.47 1.88 13.30
C LYS A 640 -16.68 1.32 12.52
N TYR A 641 -17.06 0.06 12.74
CA TYR A 641 -18.26 -0.59 12.19
C TYR A 641 -19.37 -0.78 13.23
N LEU A 642 -19.19 -0.24 14.44
CA LEU A 642 -20.14 -0.33 15.54
C LEU A 642 -20.67 1.06 15.90
N GLN A 643 -21.98 1.20 15.94
CA GLN A 643 -22.67 2.38 16.44
C GLN A 643 -22.82 2.28 17.96
N THR A 644 -22.31 3.28 18.68
CA THR A 644 -22.54 3.39 20.13
C THR A 644 -23.93 3.95 20.39
N LYS A 645 -24.73 3.24 21.20
CA LYS A 645 -26.05 3.68 21.69
C LYS A 645 -26.03 3.71 23.21
N ALA A 646 -26.17 4.90 23.81
CA ALA A 646 -26.37 5.02 25.25
C ALA A 646 -27.83 4.69 25.61
N VAL A 647 -28.03 3.83 26.61
CA VAL A 647 -29.32 3.54 27.23
C VAL A 647 -29.25 4.00 28.68
N VAL A 648 -30.30 4.70 29.14
CA VAL A 648 -30.36 5.28 30.49
C VAL A 648 -31.73 5.02 31.08
N THR A 649 -31.77 4.54 32.32
CA THR A 649 -32.99 4.37 33.13
C THR A 649 -32.75 4.93 34.53
N PRO A 650 -33.76 5.54 35.20
CA PRO A 650 -33.67 5.76 36.63
C PRO A 650 -33.54 4.44 37.40
N ILE A 651 -32.90 4.52 38.56
CA ILE A 651 -32.87 3.47 39.58
C ILE A 651 -33.41 4.05 40.89
N TYR A 652 -34.06 3.21 41.69
CA TYR A 652 -34.74 3.62 42.92
C TYR A 652 -34.32 2.72 44.07
N ASN A 653 -34.09 3.30 45.26
CA ASN A 653 -33.66 2.58 46.47
C ASN A 653 -32.35 1.76 46.29
N SER A 654 -31.43 2.24 45.43
CA SER A 654 -30.16 1.55 45.23
C SER A 654 -29.25 1.75 46.46
N PRO A 655 -28.67 0.68 47.04
CA PRO A 655 -27.78 0.79 48.21
C PRO A 655 -26.40 1.37 47.87
N TRP A 656 -26.10 1.57 46.59
CA TRP A 656 -24.92 2.28 46.08
C TRP A 656 -25.23 2.95 44.74
N LEU A 657 -24.45 3.97 44.39
CA LEU A 657 -24.40 4.60 43.07
C LEU A 657 -22.97 4.56 42.56
#